data_AF-A0A433TZS0-F1
#
_entry.id   AF-A0A433TZS0-F1
#
_cell.length_a   1.000
_cell.length_b   1.000
_cell.length_c   1.000
_cell.angle_alpha   90.00
_cell.angle_beta   90.00
_cell.angle_gamma   90.00
#
_symmetry.space_group_name_H-M   'P 1'
#
loop_
_entity.id
_entity.type
_entity.pdbx_description
1 polymer ?
#
loop_
_entity_poly.entity_id
_entity_poly.type
_entity_poly.pdbx_seq_one_letter_code
_entity_poly.pdbx_strand_id
1 'polypeptide(L)'
;MTTPEENTWIHQVQRQRQSPVREQGDGASTMPQRTSLAAGEPGPSNNESSQGKPFTVHAEVDLVQLVLTVASFLTRTWRLGWPRAVVFDELHFSKFSSLYLKNTFFFDVHPPLGKLLLALAGHYAGFEGTINVERIGQEFPATVPVEMMRAFPAILGSLVVPLVYQICVESGMSRHSAALAGTLVLLDNALLVQSRFMLMEGILIFFSLLAVLAFLKFRNTSREFSVRWWFWLCLCGFSATSSLSVKYIGGFTLLLLVVLAARDFWKLLDDRSKSEFTLVKHMIGRMVAMVMLPVLTYLALFYVHLSILWKAGPHDNIMTSAFQASLEGGLATLTKGQPVEVAFGSQITLRHTENVGLGAGVASPGAGGHPCWLHSHAHMYPVRYPDQRGSSHQQQVTCYVFKDINNWWIVKHPSRQSLMVDDPPTVVKHGDIVQLVHGITSRTLNSHDVAAPLTPNNQEVSCYVNYNVSMPAQDLWRVDIVNRESDDETWQTIKSQVRLVHVNTSAALKTTGRQLPEWGFHQIEVSADRLVKQRATVWNVEEHRYTSVHKEGQEVDLQQAELIPLQPTHLSFWAKLYELQVKMLISNQDAKLEHKYSSGPWDWPFSKRNIAYWMSPTDNSQIHLLGNLSVWVTSAVAVVCYIALIVFYLLRRQRAVFDIPEDQWQHVWFLGELFVGGYLLHYIPFFLCERTLFLHHYLPSVPFKILALTALGDHLYTVAPRNSVLYLIIKFGSVVLVSAALHNFLSLSVFTFASHVPTQQQIQDLMWLRTWDFLHH
;
A
#
# COMPACT_ATOMS: atom_id res chain seq x y z
N MET A 1 -10.08 -105.60 -2.93
CA MET A 1 -11.24 -105.54 -3.83
C MET A 1 -11.59 -104.07 -4.04
N THR A 2 -12.14 -103.73 -5.22
CA THR A 2 -12.95 -102.52 -5.50
C THR A 2 -12.47 -101.15 -4.99
N THR A 3 -11.85 -100.39 -5.91
CA THR A 3 -12.01 -98.94 -6.12
C THR A 3 -13.46 -98.60 -6.56
N PRO A 4 -13.88 -97.32 -6.83
CA PRO A 4 -13.08 -96.09 -7.03
C PRO A 4 -13.64 -94.77 -6.42
N GLU A 5 -12.93 -93.65 -6.72
CA GLU A 5 -13.42 -92.25 -6.92
C GLU A 5 -14.19 -91.53 -5.76
N GLU A 6 -14.02 -90.23 -5.43
CA GLU A 6 -13.10 -89.13 -5.85
C GLU A 6 -13.23 -87.97 -4.79
N ASN A 7 -12.57 -86.78 -4.76
CA ASN A 7 -11.55 -86.10 -5.59
C ASN A 7 -10.61 -85.19 -4.74
N THR A 8 -10.94 -83.89 -4.58
CA THR A 8 -10.13 -82.77 -4.04
C THR A 8 -10.95 -81.96 -2.98
N TRP A 9 -10.40 -81.13 -2.09
CA TRP A 9 -9.52 -79.95 -2.31
C TRP A 9 -8.50 -79.67 -1.19
N ILE A 10 -7.46 -78.90 -1.53
CA ILE A 10 -6.32 -78.55 -0.65
C ILE A 10 -6.56 -77.21 0.05
N HIS A 11 -6.40 -77.17 1.37
CA HIS A 11 -6.26 -75.93 2.12
C HIS A 11 -4.80 -75.44 2.14
N GLN A 12 -4.55 -74.21 1.70
CA GLN A 12 -3.29 -73.51 1.94
C GLN A 12 -3.53 -72.19 2.68
N VAL A 13 -2.74 -71.94 3.73
CA VAL A 13 -2.91 -70.79 4.62
C VAL A 13 -2.13 -69.59 4.08
N GLN A 14 -2.82 -68.49 3.77
CA GLN A 14 -2.18 -67.22 3.41
C GLN A 14 -2.74 -66.07 4.26
N ARG A 15 -1.89 -65.50 5.13
CA ARG A 15 -2.27 -64.39 6.02
C ARG A 15 -2.35 -63.07 5.23
N GLN A 16 -3.55 -62.60 4.92
CA GLN A 16 -3.73 -61.20 4.50
C GLN A 16 -3.63 -60.25 5.71
N ARG A 17 -2.61 -59.38 5.72
CA ARG A 17 -2.65 -58.14 6.50
C ARG A 17 -3.46 -57.12 5.70
N GLN A 18 -4.71 -56.87 6.09
CA GLN A 18 -5.45 -55.73 5.58
C GLN A 18 -4.92 -54.44 6.21
N SER A 19 -4.25 -53.61 5.42
CA SER A 19 -4.05 -52.19 5.72
C SER A 19 -5.33 -51.42 5.37
N PRO A 20 -5.78 -50.44 6.17
CA PRO A 20 -6.99 -49.69 5.88
C PRO A 20 -6.83 -48.88 4.57
N VAL A 21 -7.82 -49.00 3.69
CA VAL A 21 -7.90 -48.19 2.47
C VAL A 21 -8.20 -46.75 2.87
N ARG A 22 -7.35 -45.81 2.43
CA ARG A 22 -7.61 -44.37 2.52
C ARG A 22 -8.64 -44.00 1.45
N GLU A 23 -9.72 -43.34 1.84
CA GLU A 23 -10.57 -42.61 0.87
C GLU A 23 -9.67 -41.60 0.14
N GLN A 24 -9.41 -41.86 -1.13
CA GLN A 24 -8.76 -40.93 -2.03
C GLN A 24 -9.80 -39.90 -2.47
N GLY A 25 -9.46 -38.61 -2.42
CA GLY A 25 -10.29 -37.60 -3.07
C GLY A 25 -10.05 -37.63 -4.57
N ASP A 26 -11.11 -37.54 -5.37
CA ASP A 26 -11.11 -37.72 -6.82
C ASP A 26 -10.47 -36.56 -7.63
N GLY A 27 -9.41 -35.96 -7.09
CA GLY A 27 -8.53 -35.00 -7.77
C GLY A 27 -7.27 -35.63 -8.39
N ALA A 28 -7.14 -36.96 -8.34
CA ALA A 28 -5.96 -37.66 -8.87
C ALA A 28 -6.03 -37.86 -10.39
N SER A 29 -5.04 -37.35 -11.12
CA SER A 29 -4.90 -37.58 -12.56
C SER A 29 -4.47 -39.01 -12.87
N THR A 30 -5.34 -39.77 -13.55
CA THR A 30 -5.06 -41.15 -13.94
C THR A 30 -4.08 -41.21 -15.13
N MET A 31 -2.86 -41.68 -14.87
CA MET A 31 -1.94 -42.12 -15.92
C MET A 31 -2.53 -43.34 -16.66
N PRO A 32 -2.62 -43.34 -18.00
CA PRO A 32 -3.14 -44.48 -18.74
C PRO A 32 -2.11 -45.63 -18.77
N GLN A 33 -2.44 -46.77 -18.17
CA GLN A 33 -1.68 -48.00 -18.38
C GLN A 33 -1.84 -48.46 -19.84
N ARG A 34 -0.71 -48.68 -20.54
CA ARG A 34 -0.68 -49.36 -21.83
C ARG A 34 -0.93 -50.86 -21.64
N THR A 35 -2.14 -51.32 -21.89
CA THR A 35 -2.40 -52.73 -22.21
C THR A 35 -2.08 -53.04 -23.67
N SER A 36 -1.75 -54.30 -23.95
CA SER A 36 -1.20 -54.76 -25.23
C SER A 36 -2.26 -54.94 -26.32
N LEU A 37 -1.85 -54.72 -27.57
CA LEU A 37 -2.61 -55.08 -28.76
C LEU A 37 -2.83 -56.60 -28.84
N ALA A 38 -4.07 -56.99 -29.11
CA ALA A 38 -4.44 -58.32 -29.63
C ALA A 38 -5.48 -58.10 -30.74
N ALA A 39 -5.36 -58.84 -31.85
CA ALA A 39 -6.23 -58.67 -33.01
C ALA A 39 -7.49 -59.57 -32.92
N GLY A 40 -8.60 -59.09 -33.48
CA GLY A 40 -9.87 -59.80 -33.60
C GLY A 40 -10.69 -59.22 -34.75
N GLU A 41 -11.55 -60.06 -35.35
CA GLU A 41 -12.19 -59.80 -36.65
C GLU A 41 -13.45 -58.91 -36.59
N PRO A 42 -13.86 -58.27 -37.71
CA PRO A 42 -14.93 -57.28 -37.71
C PRO A 42 -16.34 -57.88 -37.70
N GLY A 43 -17.12 -57.55 -36.66
CA GLY A 43 -18.58 -57.74 -36.63
C GLY A 43 -19.36 -56.60 -37.31
N PRO A 44 -20.67 -56.79 -37.60
CA PRO A 44 -21.44 -55.88 -38.45
C PRO A 44 -21.80 -54.54 -37.77
N SER A 45 -22.06 -53.53 -38.60
CA SER A 45 -22.36 -52.15 -38.21
C SER A 45 -23.76 -51.96 -37.62
N ASN A 46 -23.85 -51.81 -36.29
CA ASN A 46 -25.04 -51.24 -35.66
C ASN A 46 -24.97 -49.70 -35.70
N ASN A 47 -25.90 -49.08 -36.43
CA ASN A 47 -26.16 -47.64 -36.35
C ASN A 47 -26.90 -47.30 -35.05
N GLU A 48 -26.20 -47.32 -33.92
CA GLU A 48 -26.72 -46.67 -32.72
C GLU A 48 -26.64 -45.16 -32.90
N SER A 49 -27.81 -44.53 -33.01
CA SER A 49 -27.92 -43.08 -33.16
C SER A 49 -27.38 -42.40 -31.90
N SER A 50 -26.45 -41.46 -32.09
CA SER A 50 -25.79 -40.75 -30.99
C SER A 50 -26.75 -39.77 -30.30
N GLN A 51 -27.64 -40.29 -29.44
CA GLN A 51 -28.45 -39.47 -28.55
C GLN A 51 -27.51 -38.65 -27.67
N GLY A 52 -27.53 -37.33 -27.85
CA GLY A 52 -26.69 -36.41 -27.10
C GLY A 52 -26.99 -36.55 -25.61
N LYS A 53 -25.96 -36.89 -24.81
CA LYS A 53 -26.11 -37.01 -23.35
C LYS A 53 -26.73 -35.72 -22.80
N PRO A 54 -27.81 -35.79 -22.00
CA PRO A 54 -28.49 -34.59 -21.52
C PRO A 54 -27.54 -33.73 -20.68
N PHE A 55 -27.76 -32.40 -20.73
CA PHE A 55 -26.98 -31.46 -19.94
C PHE A 55 -27.22 -31.70 -18.44
N THR A 56 -26.26 -32.37 -17.78
CA THR A 56 -26.35 -32.76 -16.37
C THR A 56 -25.49 -31.86 -15.49
N VAL A 57 -26.15 -31.10 -14.61
CA VAL A 57 -25.49 -30.29 -13.59
C VAL A 57 -25.31 -31.13 -12.33
N HIS A 58 -24.08 -31.59 -12.09
CA HIS A 58 -23.70 -32.21 -10.82
C HIS A 58 -23.30 -31.11 -9.83
N ALA A 59 -23.87 -31.16 -8.63
CA ALA A 59 -23.59 -30.23 -7.54
C ALA A 59 -23.16 -31.02 -6.30
N GLU A 60 -21.93 -30.81 -5.86
CA GLU A 60 -21.36 -31.42 -4.66
C GLU A 60 -21.22 -30.36 -3.57
N VAL A 61 -21.63 -30.70 -2.34
CA VAL A 61 -21.64 -29.77 -1.21
C VAL A 61 -20.71 -30.29 -0.12
N ASP A 62 -19.58 -29.61 0.08
CA ASP A 62 -18.71 -29.85 1.24
C ASP A 62 -19.34 -29.25 2.50
N LEU A 63 -19.92 -30.12 3.33
CA LEU A 63 -20.56 -29.75 4.59
C LEU A 63 -19.58 -29.08 5.58
N VAL A 64 -18.30 -29.46 5.57
CA VAL A 64 -17.28 -28.88 6.46
C VAL A 64 -16.98 -27.44 6.03
N GLN A 65 -16.81 -27.22 4.72
CA GLN A 65 -16.67 -25.86 4.18
C GLN A 65 -17.92 -25.01 4.46
N LEU A 66 -19.12 -25.56 4.31
CA LEU A 66 -20.38 -24.86 4.57
C LEU A 66 -20.48 -24.43 6.04
N VAL A 67 -20.22 -25.34 6.99
CA VAL A 67 -20.25 -25.05 8.44
C VAL A 67 -19.19 -24.01 8.80
N LEU A 68 -17.96 -24.14 8.30
CA LEU A 68 -16.89 -23.15 8.50
C LEU A 68 -17.25 -21.77 7.92
N THR A 69 -17.92 -21.74 6.76
CA THR A 69 -18.39 -20.50 6.14
C THR A 69 -19.45 -19.82 7.01
N VAL A 70 -20.50 -20.55 7.41
CA VAL A 70 -21.59 -20.02 8.25
C VAL A 70 -21.06 -19.54 9.60
N ALA A 71 -20.19 -20.31 10.26
CA ALA A 71 -19.56 -19.89 11.51
C ALA A 71 -18.65 -18.65 11.35
N SER A 72 -17.94 -18.53 10.23
CA SER A 72 -17.11 -17.36 9.92
C SER A 72 -17.96 -16.10 9.75
N PHE A 73 -19.06 -16.18 8.98
CA PHE A 73 -20.02 -15.09 8.86
C PHE A 73 -20.63 -14.72 10.21
N LEU A 74 -21.20 -15.68 10.94
CA LEU A 74 -21.84 -15.43 12.25
C LEU A 74 -20.90 -14.78 13.27
N THR A 75 -19.62 -15.19 13.32
CA THR A 75 -18.64 -14.60 14.25
C THR A 75 -18.19 -13.20 13.84
N ARG A 76 -18.13 -12.88 12.54
CA ARG A 76 -17.61 -11.59 12.05
C ARG A 76 -18.70 -10.54 11.86
N THR A 77 -19.92 -10.91 11.47
CA THR A 77 -21.04 -9.95 11.34
C THR A 77 -21.78 -9.69 12.66
N TRP A 78 -21.39 -10.35 13.76
CA TRP A 78 -21.99 -10.14 15.07
C TRP A 78 -21.87 -8.68 15.54
N ARG A 79 -23.03 -8.04 15.73
CA ARG A 79 -23.21 -6.66 16.26
C ARG A 79 -22.23 -5.64 15.65
N LEU A 80 -22.16 -5.53 14.32
CA LEU A 80 -21.25 -4.59 13.64
C LEU A 80 -21.45 -3.12 14.04
N GLY A 81 -22.67 -2.72 14.40
CA GLY A 81 -22.97 -1.40 14.96
C GLY A 81 -22.40 -1.13 16.35
N TRP A 82 -21.88 -2.14 17.05
CA TRP A 82 -21.32 -2.02 18.39
C TRP A 82 -19.78 -2.17 18.41
N PRO A 83 -19.05 -1.21 19.00
CA PRO A 83 -19.51 0.10 19.52
C PRO A 83 -19.82 1.07 18.38
N ARG A 84 -20.78 2.00 18.55
CA ARG A 84 -21.09 3.03 17.55
C ARG A 84 -20.11 4.22 17.58
N ALA A 85 -18.89 3.96 18.05
CA ALA A 85 -17.80 4.93 18.16
C ALA A 85 -16.66 4.57 17.22
N VAL A 86 -15.83 5.57 16.92
CA VAL A 86 -14.74 5.46 15.95
C VAL A 86 -13.55 4.74 16.57
N VAL A 87 -13.09 3.70 15.88
CA VAL A 87 -12.01 2.81 16.29
C VAL A 87 -10.65 3.30 15.73
N PHE A 88 -9.54 2.79 16.29
CA PHE A 88 -8.19 2.96 15.74
C PHE A 88 -8.15 2.65 14.22
N ASP A 89 -7.47 3.51 13.47
CA ASP A 89 -7.43 3.60 11.99
C ASP A 89 -8.77 3.76 11.24
N GLU A 90 -9.90 3.35 11.81
CA GLU A 90 -11.23 3.61 11.26
C GLU A 90 -11.51 5.13 11.12
N LEU A 91 -10.92 5.96 11.99
CA LEU A 91 -10.89 7.42 11.87
C LEU A 91 -10.30 7.91 10.53
N HIS A 92 -9.25 7.24 10.02
CA HIS A 92 -8.59 7.62 8.78
C HIS A 92 -9.40 7.14 7.56
N PHE A 93 -9.79 5.85 7.55
CA PHE A 93 -10.51 5.26 6.42
C PHE A 93 -11.95 5.79 6.24
N SER A 94 -12.64 6.13 7.33
CA SER A 94 -13.94 6.80 7.26
C SER A 94 -13.82 8.20 6.64
N LYS A 95 -12.80 8.99 7.03
CA LYS A 95 -12.48 10.28 6.38
C LYS A 95 -12.19 10.13 4.89
N PHE A 96 -11.35 9.18 4.49
CA PHE A 96 -11.06 8.92 3.07
C PHE A 96 -12.31 8.51 2.28
N SER A 97 -13.20 7.70 2.86
CA SER A 97 -14.49 7.36 2.24
C SER A 97 -15.38 8.59 2.06
N SER A 98 -15.42 9.48 3.06
CA SER A 98 -16.12 10.78 2.97
C SER A 98 -15.54 11.69 1.86
N LEU A 99 -14.22 11.70 1.70
CA LEU A 99 -13.52 12.53 0.71
C LEU A 99 -13.76 12.04 -0.74
N TYR A 100 -13.83 10.72 -0.96
CA TYR A 100 -14.28 10.17 -2.25
C TYR A 100 -15.71 10.58 -2.61
N LEU A 101 -16.65 10.44 -1.66
CA LEU A 101 -18.06 10.78 -1.87
C LEU A 101 -18.27 12.27 -2.16
N LYS A 102 -17.37 13.13 -1.68
CA LYS A 102 -17.34 14.58 -1.97
C LYS A 102 -16.58 14.98 -3.23
N ASN A 103 -15.89 14.04 -3.90
CA ASN A 103 -14.93 14.26 -5.00
C ASN A 103 -13.69 15.09 -4.62
N THR A 104 -13.38 15.24 -3.34
CA THR A 104 -12.29 16.10 -2.83
C THR A 104 -10.98 15.34 -2.71
N PHE A 105 -9.95 15.82 -3.40
CA PHE A 105 -8.64 15.17 -3.47
C PHE A 105 -7.97 15.03 -2.10
N PHE A 106 -7.26 13.90 -1.93
CA PHE A 106 -6.41 13.65 -0.77
C PHE A 106 -5.22 12.77 -1.17
N PHE A 107 -4.12 12.94 -0.45
CA PHE A 107 -2.96 12.08 -0.53
C PHE A 107 -2.95 11.07 0.63
N ASP A 108 -2.45 9.87 0.37
CA ASP A 108 -2.25 8.78 1.32
C ASP A 108 -1.20 7.80 0.76
N VAL A 109 -0.49 7.08 1.62
CA VAL A 109 0.60 6.15 1.25
C VAL A 109 0.13 4.78 0.73
N HIS A 110 -1.16 4.47 0.76
CA HIS A 110 -1.72 3.19 0.34
C HIS A 110 -2.53 3.31 -0.97
N PRO A 111 -2.34 2.38 -1.93
CA PRO A 111 -3.14 2.28 -3.14
C PRO A 111 -4.67 2.26 -2.92
N PRO A 112 -5.46 2.70 -3.91
CA PRO A 112 -6.80 3.23 -3.66
C PRO A 112 -7.89 2.18 -3.46
N LEU A 113 -7.71 0.91 -3.87
CA LEU A 113 -8.81 -0.06 -3.97
C LEU A 113 -9.52 -0.31 -2.64
N GLY A 114 -8.77 -0.48 -1.55
CA GLY A 114 -9.39 -0.72 -0.23
C GLY A 114 -10.28 0.45 0.21
N LYS A 115 -9.83 1.68 -0.05
CA LYS A 115 -10.55 2.91 0.27
C LYS A 115 -11.74 3.14 -0.68
N LEU A 116 -11.59 2.83 -1.97
CA LEU A 116 -12.66 2.88 -2.98
C LEU A 116 -13.78 1.89 -2.65
N LEU A 117 -13.46 0.68 -2.18
CA LEU A 117 -14.45 -0.32 -1.78
C LEU A 117 -15.20 0.11 -0.50
N LEU A 118 -14.53 0.73 0.47
CA LEU A 118 -15.18 1.32 1.64
C LEU A 118 -16.09 2.51 1.26
N ALA A 119 -15.65 3.37 0.32
CA ALA A 119 -16.46 4.45 -0.22
C ALA A 119 -17.69 3.92 -1.00
N LEU A 120 -17.54 2.84 -1.77
CA LEU A 120 -18.63 2.17 -2.49
C LEU A 120 -19.67 1.56 -1.52
N ALA A 121 -19.22 0.94 -0.42
CA ALA A 121 -20.11 0.45 0.63
C ALA A 121 -20.89 1.58 1.32
N GLY A 122 -20.25 2.74 1.54
CA GLY A 122 -20.92 3.96 2.00
C GLY A 122 -21.95 4.50 1.00
N HIS A 123 -21.58 4.60 -0.28
CA HIS A 123 -22.46 5.07 -1.36
C HIS A 123 -23.72 4.21 -1.49
N TYR A 124 -23.55 2.88 -1.53
CA TYR A 124 -24.66 1.93 -1.59
C TYR A 124 -25.58 2.02 -0.37
N ALA A 125 -25.04 2.38 0.79
CA ALA A 125 -25.79 2.62 2.02
C ALA A 125 -26.45 4.01 2.10
N GLY A 126 -26.44 4.80 1.01
CA GLY A 126 -27.04 6.13 0.95
C GLY A 126 -26.23 7.23 1.66
N PHE A 127 -24.93 7.04 1.90
CA PHE A 127 -24.14 8.00 2.67
C PHE A 127 -23.67 9.21 1.85
N GLU A 128 -24.01 10.41 2.30
CA GLU A 128 -23.71 11.70 1.65
C GLU A 128 -22.27 12.22 1.89
N GLY A 129 -21.41 11.47 2.58
CA GLY A 129 -19.99 11.84 2.77
C GLY A 129 -19.70 12.84 3.89
N THR A 130 -20.64 13.11 4.79
CA THR A 130 -20.50 14.07 5.91
C THR A 130 -20.04 13.39 7.22
N ILE A 131 -18.72 13.23 7.43
CA ILE A 131 -18.13 12.74 8.69
C ILE A 131 -17.30 13.85 9.37
N ASN A 132 -17.81 14.38 10.48
CA ASN A 132 -17.13 15.36 11.33
C ASN A 132 -16.65 14.68 12.63
N VAL A 133 -15.68 13.76 12.49
CA VAL A 133 -15.05 13.05 13.62
C VAL A 133 -13.58 13.39 13.67
N GLU A 134 -13.07 13.75 14.84
CA GLU A 134 -11.68 14.14 15.05
C GLU A 134 -10.86 13.13 15.85
N ARG A 135 -11.49 12.36 16.74
CA ARG A 135 -10.80 11.56 17.77
C ARG A 135 -11.33 10.13 17.83
N ILE A 136 -10.45 9.19 18.18
CA ILE A 136 -10.83 7.81 18.53
C ILE A 136 -11.74 7.85 19.77
N GLY A 137 -12.77 7.00 19.81
CA GLY A 137 -13.76 6.95 20.89
C GLY A 137 -14.94 7.92 20.74
N GLN A 138 -14.87 8.91 19.82
CA GLN A 138 -16.00 9.76 19.48
C GLN A 138 -17.11 8.94 18.78
N GLU A 139 -18.38 9.21 19.08
CA GLU A 139 -19.51 8.53 18.45
C GLU A 139 -19.75 8.96 16.98
N PHE A 140 -20.20 8.02 16.16
CA PHE A 140 -20.63 8.30 14.78
C PHE A 140 -22.03 8.91 14.75
N PRO A 141 -22.24 10.09 14.11
CA PRO A 141 -23.55 10.69 13.92
C PRO A 141 -24.58 9.72 13.33
N ALA A 142 -25.87 9.90 13.67
CA ALA A 142 -26.95 9.01 13.23
C ALA A 142 -27.03 8.84 11.70
N THR A 143 -26.62 9.86 10.93
CA THR A 143 -26.55 9.88 9.46
C THR A 143 -25.52 8.93 8.85
N VAL A 144 -24.55 8.42 9.62
CA VAL A 144 -23.52 7.50 9.11
C VAL A 144 -24.03 6.05 9.18
N PRO A 145 -24.10 5.30 8.06
CA PRO A 145 -24.52 3.90 8.05
C PRO A 145 -23.37 2.96 8.47
N VAL A 146 -22.91 3.12 9.71
CA VAL A 146 -21.75 2.42 10.31
C VAL A 146 -21.81 0.91 10.09
N GLU A 147 -23.00 0.31 10.27
CA GLU A 147 -23.19 -1.14 10.14
C GLU A 147 -22.88 -1.65 8.73
N MET A 148 -23.32 -0.94 7.69
CA MET A 148 -23.10 -1.36 6.30
C MET A 148 -21.67 -1.09 5.84
N MET A 149 -21.08 0.03 6.27
CA MET A 149 -19.66 0.33 6.00
C MET A 149 -18.71 -0.67 6.68
N ARG A 150 -19.08 -1.22 7.85
CA ARG A 150 -18.37 -2.31 8.54
C ARG A 150 -18.73 -3.70 7.99
N ALA A 151 -19.94 -3.89 7.46
CA ALA A 151 -20.35 -5.16 6.88
C ALA A 151 -19.49 -5.57 5.67
N PHE A 152 -19.07 -4.61 4.83
CA PHE A 152 -18.29 -4.95 3.63
C PHE A 152 -16.91 -5.59 3.98
N PRO A 153 -16.06 -5.01 4.85
CA PRO A 153 -14.87 -5.70 5.37
C PRO A 153 -15.19 -7.02 6.09
N ALA A 154 -16.28 -7.07 6.86
CA ALA A 154 -16.65 -8.27 7.61
C ALA A 154 -17.06 -9.43 6.68
N ILE A 155 -17.73 -9.16 5.57
CA ILE A 155 -18.09 -10.14 4.54
C ILE A 155 -16.83 -10.70 3.87
N LEU A 156 -15.92 -9.85 3.40
CA LEU A 156 -14.66 -10.32 2.76
C LEU A 156 -13.75 -11.05 3.75
N GLY A 157 -13.64 -10.54 4.98
CA GLY A 157 -12.93 -11.22 6.07
C GLY A 157 -13.59 -12.52 6.55
N SER A 158 -14.89 -12.71 6.27
CA SER A 158 -15.58 -13.99 6.52
C SER A 158 -15.19 -15.04 5.48
N LEU A 159 -15.02 -14.64 4.22
CA LEU A 159 -14.60 -15.52 3.13
C LEU A 159 -13.15 -16.01 3.25
N VAL A 160 -12.31 -15.36 4.06
CA VAL A 160 -10.94 -15.82 4.36
C VAL A 160 -10.91 -17.24 4.94
N VAL A 161 -11.86 -17.61 5.81
CA VAL A 161 -11.92 -18.96 6.42
C VAL A 161 -12.15 -20.08 5.39
N PRO A 162 -13.20 -20.06 4.53
CA PRO A 162 -13.37 -21.07 3.49
C PRO A 162 -12.30 -20.99 2.38
N LEU A 163 -11.69 -19.83 2.12
CA LEU A 163 -10.51 -19.75 1.24
C LEU A 163 -9.34 -20.58 1.82
N VAL A 164 -9.03 -20.46 3.11
CA VAL A 164 -7.98 -21.25 3.77
C VAL A 164 -8.29 -22.76 3.72
N TYR A 165 -9.55 -23.16 3.93
CA TYR A 165 -9.97 -24.55 3.75
C TYR A 165 -9.72 -25.05 2.32
N GLN A 166 -10.20 -24.31 1.32
CA GLN A 166 -10.03 -24.67 -0.10
C GLN A 166 -8.56 -24.67 -0.54
N ILE A 167 -7.71 -23.78 -0.01
CA ILE A 167 -6.26 -23.77 -0.27
C ILE A 167 -5.63 -25.10 0.19
N CYS A 168 -5.98 -25.61 1.38
CA CYS A 168 -5.48 -26.91 1.84
C CYS A 168 -5.93 -28.05 0.93
N VAL A 169 -7.21 -28.10 0.56
CA VAL A 169 -7.78 -29.14 -0.32
C VAL A 169 -7.11 -29.12 -1.70
N GLU A 170 -6.99 -27.95 -2.34
CA GLU A 170 -6.34 -27.81 -3.65
C GLU A 170 -4.82 -27.99 -3.61
N SER A 171 -4.19 -27.82 -2.44
CA SER A 171 -2.78 -28.18 -2.24
C SER A 171 -2.55 -29.69 -2.12
N GLY A 172 -3.62 -30.50 -2.03
CA GLY A 172 -3.59 -31.96 -1.93
C GLY A 172 -3.55 -32.52 -0.49
N MET A 173 -3.79 -31.68 0.52
CA MET A 173 -3.78 -32.08 1.94
C MET A 173 -5.07 -32.83 2.32
N SER A 174 -5.06 -33.56 3.45
CA SER A 174 -6.30 -34.21 3.92
C SER A 174 -7.39 -33.21 4.33
N ARG A 175 -8.67 -33.62 4.16
CA ARG A 175 -9.83 -32.82 4.59
C ARG A 175 -9.81 -32.49 6.10
N HIS A 176 -9.19 -33.35 6.93
CA HIS A 176 -9.01 -33.06 8.35
C HIS A 176 -8.02 -31.91 8.61
N SER A 177 -6.89 -31.89 7.90
CA SER A 177 -5.91 -30.79 8.00
C SER A 177 -6.45 -29.49 7.39
N ALA A 178 -7.28 -29.57 6.35
CA ALA A 178 -8.05 -28.44 5.82
C ALA A 178 -9.05 -27.89 6.84
N ALA A 179 -9.83 -28.77 7.48
CA ALA A 179 -10.79 -28.40 8.53
C ALA A 179 -10.09 -27.75 9.73
N LEU A 180 -8.94 -28.28 10.15
CA LEU A 180 -8.09 -27.71 11.20
C LEU A 180 -7.62 -26.30 10.82
N ALA A 181 -7.12 -26.10 9.59
CA ALA A 181 -6.64 -24.79 9.13
C ALA A 181 -7.75 -23.74 9.15
N GLY A 182 -8.93 -24.07 8.61
CA GLY A 182 -10.10 -23.20 8.65
C GLY A 182 -10.55 -22.89 10.09
N THR A 183 -10.54 -23.89 10.98
CA THR A 183 -10.92 -23.72 12.39
C THR A 183 -9.94 -22.80 13.14
N LEU A 184 -8.64 -22.92 12.89
CA LEU A 184 -7.63 -22.07 13.54
C LEU A 184 -7.71 -20.60 13.07
N VAL A 185 -8.10 -20.34 11.82
CA VAL A 185 -8.34 -18.98 11.28
C VAL A 185 -9.71 -18.42 11.68
N LEU A 186 -10.70 -19.30 11.89
CA LEU A 186 -12.00 -18.92 12.46
C LEU A 186 -11.86 -18.41 13.90
N LEU A 187 -11.06 -19.10 14.72
CA LEU A 187 -10.81 -18.82 16.14
C LEU A 187 -9.70 -17.79 16.41
N ASP A 188 -9.17 -17.09 15.39
CA ASP A 188 -8.18 -16.04 15.62
C ASP A 188 -8.81 -14.67 15.87
N ASN A 189 -8.58 -14.14 17.07
CA ASN A 189 -9.14 -12.86 17.51
C ASN A 189 -8.63 -11.67 16.69
N ALA A 190 -7.35 -11.65 16.29
CA ALA A 190 -6.77 -10.50 15.59
C ALA A 190 -7.30 -10.39 14.16
N LEU A 191 -7.37 -11.51 13.43
CA LEU A 191 -7.98 -11.56 12.09
C LEU A 191 -9.49 -11.23 12.15
N LEU A 192 -10.18 -11.62 13.23
CA LEU A 192 -11.59 -11.27 13.44
C LEU A 192 -11.75 -9.76 13.69
N VAL A 193 -11.05 -9.18 14.67
CA VAL A 193 -11.08 -7.73 14.98
C VAL A 193 -10.81 -6.88 13.74
N GLN A 194 -9.77 -7.21 12.96
CA GLN A 194 -9.44 -6.47 11.73
C GLN A 194 -10.45 -6.60 10.59
N SER A 195 -11.31 -7.62 10.61
CA SER A 195 -12.43 -7.72 9.67
C SER A 195 -13.70 -6.97 10.11
N ARG A 196 -13.86 -6.60 11.39
CA ARG A 196 -15.11 -6.03 11.93
C ARG A 196 -15.29 -4.52 11.76
N PHE A 197 -14.24 -3.78 11.47
CA PHE A 197 -14.23 -2.31 11.39
C PHE A 197 -14.01 -1.84 9.95
N MET A 198 -14.11 -0.54 9.68
CA MET A 198 -13.87 0.02 8.32
C MET A 198 -12.37 0.04 7.98
N LEU A 199 -11.73 -1.13 8.00
CA LEU A 199 -10.28 -1.34 7.87
C LEU A 199 -9.97 -2.15 6.61
N MET A 200 -8.80 -1.91 6.04
CA MET A 200 -8.43 -2.51 4.74
C MET A 200 -7.80 -3.90 4.84
N GLU A 201 -7.36 -4.35 6.02
CA GLU A 201 -6.54 -5.56 6.13
C GLU A 201 -7.35 -6.85 5.87
N GLY A 202 -8.64 -6.89 6.24
CA GLY A 202 -9.53 -7.98 5.85
C GLY A 202 -9.71 -8.10 4.32
N ILE A 203 -9.73 -6.96 3.63
CA ILE A 203 -9.83 -6.87 2.15
C ILE A 203 -8.51 -7.33 1.52
N LEU A 204 -7.37 -6.89 2.06
CA LEU A 204 -6.01 -7.28 1.63
C LEU A 204 -5.82 -8.80 1.72
N ILE A 205 -6.11 -9.38 2.88
CA ILE A 205 -5.93 -10.82 3.16
C ILE A 205 -6.87 -11.67 2.28
N PHE A 206 -8.12 -11.21 2.08
CA PHE A 206 -9.06 -11.86 1.15
C PHE A 206 -8.49 -11.94 -0.27
N PHE A 207 -8.03 -10.82 -0.86
CA PHE A 207 -7.50 -10.83 -2.22
C PHE A 207 -6.18 -11.62 -2.35
N SER A 208 -5.29 -11.55 -1.36
CA SER A 208 -4.07 -12.37 -1.34
C SER A 208 -4.37 -13.88 -1.35
N LEU A 209 -5.30 -14.34 -0.51
CA LEU A 209 -5.63 -15.77 -0.42
C LEU A 209 -6.48 -16.23 -1.61
N LEU A 210 -7.33 -15.36 -2.18
CA LEU A 210 -8.04 -15.63 -3.43
C LEU A 210 -7.05 -15.85 -4.59
N ALA A 211 -5.96 -15.08 -4.65
CA ALA A 211 -4.91 -15.25 -5.66
C ALA A 211 -4.17 -16.59 -5.50
N VAL A 212 -3.83 -16.97 -4.26
CA VAL A 212 -3.23 -18.28 -3.96
C VAL A 212 -4.17 -19.43 -4.34
N LEU A 213 -5.46 -19.35 -4.01
CA LEU A 213 -6.44 -20.37 -4.40
C LEU A 213 -6.61 -20.44 -5.92
N ALA A 214 -6.68 -19.30 -6.61
CA ALA A 214 -6.79 -19.25 -8.06
C ALA A 214 -5.55 -19.85 -8.75
N PHE A 215 -4.35 -19.63 -8.22
CA PHE A 215 -3.12 -20.28 -8.70
C PHE A 215 -3.15 -21.80 -8.52
N LEU A 216 -3.63 -22.31 -7.37
CA LEU A 216 -3.78 -23.75 -7.14
C LEU A 216 -4.81 -24.39 -8.07
N LYS A 217 -6.01 -23.79 -8.19
CA LYS A 217 -7.06 -24.25 -9.13
C LYS A 217 -6.58 -24.22 -10.59
N PHE A 218 -5.78 -23.22 -10.96
CA PHE A 218 -5.10 -23.14 -12.27
C PHE A 218 -4.16 -24.35 -12.49
N ARG A 219 -3.26 -24.62 -11.52
CA ARG A 219 -2.30 -25.73 -11.60
C ARG A 219 -2.98 -27.10 -11.64
N ASN A 220 -4.08 -27.27 -10.92
CA ASN A 220 -4.87 -28.51 -10.89
C ASN A 220 -5.76 -28.70 -12.14
N THR A 221 -5.89 -27.69 -13.01
CA THR A 221 -6.73 -27.78 -14.22
C THR A 221 -6.04 -28.59 -15.32
N SER A 222 -6.37 -29.88 -15.40
CA SER A 222 -5.76 -30.87 -16.31
C SER A 222 -5.99 -30.62 -17.81
N ARG A 223 -6.87 -29.68 -18.19
CA ARG A 223 -7.08 -29.25 -19.58
C ARG A 223 -6.45 -27.88 -19.83
N GLU A 224 -5.21 -27.90 -20.29
CA GLU A 224 -4.44 -26.73 -20.72
C GLU A 224 -5.22 -25.87 -21.71
N PHE A 225 -5.08 -24.53 -21.61
CA PHE A 225 -5.73 -23.53 -22.47
C PHE A 225 -7.28 -23.57 -22.51
N SER A 226 -7.93 -24.37 -21.69
CA SER A 226 -9.40 -24.38 -21.56
C SER A 226 -9.92 -23.08 -20.94
N VAL A 227 -11.22 -22.81 -21.09
CA VAL A 227 -11.89 -21.64 -20.47
C VAL A 227 -11.69 -21.62 -18.94
N ARG A 228 -11.66 -22.80 -18.29
CA ARG A 228 -11.39 -22.92 -16.84
C ARG A 228 -9.94 -22.57 -16.50
N TRP A 229 -8.99 -23.01 -17.31
CA TRP A 229 -7.56 -22.71 -17.16
C TRP A 229 -7.31 -21.20 -17.26
N TRP A 230 -7.89 -20.55 -18.26
CA TRP A 230 -7.83 -19.09 -18.43
C TRP A 230 -8.56 -18.33 -17.33
N PHE A 231 -9.74 -18.78 -16.90
CA PHE A 231 -10.49 -18.15 -15.81
C PHE A 231 -9.66 -18.11 -14.52
N TRP A 232 -9.09 -19.25 -14.09
CA TRP A 232 -8.28 -19.30 -12.87
C TRP A 232 -6.99 -18.49 -12.98
N LEU A 233 -6.31 -18.53 -14.14
CA LEU A 233 -5.08 -17.76 -14.34
C LEU A 233 -5.33 -16.24 -14.36
N CYS A 234 -6.38 -15.78 -15.04
CA CYS A 234 -6.76 -14.36 -15.04
C CYS A 234 -7.29 -13.90 -13.68
N LEU A 235 -8.06 -14.73 -12.97
CA LEU A 235 -8.51 -14.43 -11.61
C LEU A 235 -7.34 -14.32 -10.64
N CYS A 236 -6.32 -15.17 -10.77
CA CYS A 236 -5.08 -15.08 -10.00
C CYS A 236 -4.36 -13.73 -10.24
N GLY A 237 -4.19 -13.33 -11.50
CA GLY A 237 -3.54 -12.05 -11.84
C GLY A 237 -4.32 -10.83 -11.35
N PHE A 238 -5.64 -10.83 -11.58
CA PHE A 238 -6.53 -9.78 -11.09
C PHE A 238 -6.49 -9.66 -9.57
N SER A 239 -6.70 -10.75 -8.83
CA SER A 239 -6.75 -10.73 -7.36
C SER A 239 -5.39 -10.45 -6.68
N ALA A 240 -4.28 -10.96 -7.22
CA ALA A 240 -2.94 -10.57 -6.75
C ALA A 240 -2.70 -9.06 -6.90
N THR A 241 -3.18 -8.49 -8.01
CA THR A 241 -3.12 -7.04 -8.25
C THR A 241 -4.10 -6.27 -7.38
N SER A 242 -5.29 -6.80 -7.11
CA SER A 242 -6.24 -6.22 -6.16
C SER A 242 -5.60 -6.12 -4.77
N SER A 243 -4.89 -7.17 -4.30
CA SER A 243 -4.15 -7.14 -3.03
C SER A 243 -3.10 -6.02 -3.02
N LEU A 244 -2.21 -5.96 -4.03
CA LEU A 244 -1.26 -4.86 -4.22
C LEU A 244 -1.93 -3.47 -4.25
N SER A 245 -3.15 -3.40 -4.82
CA SER A 245 -3.93 -2.16 -4.96
C SER A 245 -4.74 -1.80 -3.70
N VAL A 246 -4.76 -2.65 -2.67
CA VAL A 246 -5.28 -2.33 -1.33
C VAL A 246 -4.16 -1.80 -0.43
N LYS A 247 -3.01 -2.48 -0.38
CA LYS A 247 -1.76 -2.00 0.22
C LYS A 247 -0.56 -2.59 -0.51
N TYR A 248 0.54 -1.85 -0.60
CA TYR A 248 1.79 -2.33 -1.23
C TYR A 248 2.34 -3.65 -0.66
N ILE A 249 1.99 -3.99 0.59
CA ILE A 249 2.32 -5.28 1.24
C ILE A 249 1.77 -6.48 0.44
N GLY A 250 0.64 -6.32 -0.28
CA GLY A 250 0.09 -7.33 -1.19
C GLY A 250 1.02 -7.69 -2.35
N GLY A 251 1.99 -6.82 -2.67
CA GLY A 251 3.07 -7.11 -3.62
C GLY A 251 3.93 -8.32 -3.25
N PHE A 252 4.04 -8.67 -1.97
CA PHE A 252 4.72 -9.90 -1.54
C PHE A 252 3.94 -11.17 -1.92
N THR A 253 2.61 -11.10 -1.99
CA THR A 253 1.78 -12.20 -2.54
C THR A 253 1.96 -12.28 -4.06
N LEU A 254 1.96 -11.15 -4.78
CA LEU A 254 2.22 -11.14 -6.22
C LEU A 254 3.61 -11.72 -6.55
N LEU A 255 4.64 -11.34 -5.79
CA LEU A 255 6.01 -11.87 -5.94
C LEU A 255 6.07 -13.38 -5.72
N LEU A 256 5.43 -13.90 -4.65
CA LEU A 256 5.33 -15.34 -4.39
C LEU A 256 4.74 -16.09 -5.60
N LEU A 257 3.62 -15.59 -6.13
CA LEU A 257 2.91 -16.23 -7.23
C LEU A 257 3.67 -16.14 -8.57
N VAL A 258 4.38 -15.04 -8.84
CA VAL A 258 5.27 -14.92 -10.00
C VAL A 258 6.44 -15.90 -9.90
N VAL A 259 7.08 -16.04 -8.73
CA VAL A 259 8.16 -17.02 -8.51
C VAL A 259 7.68 -18.46 -8.69
N LEU A 260 6.50 -18.80 -8.14
CA LEU A 260 5.89 -20.12 -8.33
C LEU A 260 5.48 -20.38 -9.79
N ALA A 261 4.90 -19.40 -10.48
CA ALA A 261 4.53 -19.51 -11.90
C ALA A 261 5.74 -19.69 -12.82
N ALA A 262 6.85 -19.00 -12.51
CA ALA A 262 8.13 -19.15 -13.22
C ALA A 262 8.76 -20.53 -12.96
N ARG A 263 8.72 -21.03 -11.72
CA ARG A 263 9.19 -22.38 -11.36
C ARG A 263 8.35 -23.49 -11.99
N ASP A 264 7.02 -23.36 -12.02
CA ASP A 264 6.15 -24.33 -12.68
C ASP A 264 6.31 -24.28 -14.21
N PHE A 265 6.66 -23.13 -14.79
CA PHE A 265 7.09 -23.05 -16.20
C PHE A 265 8.47 -23.71 -16.41
N TRP A 266 9.44 -23.51 -15.50
CA TRP A 266 10.74 -24.16 -15.56
C TRP A 266 10.63 -25.69 -15.53
N LYS A 267 9.76 -26.25 -14.66
CA LYS A 267 9.48 -27.70 -14.65
C LYS A 267 8.84 -28.20 -15.96
N LEU A 268 8.10 -27.35 -16.66
CA LEU A 268 7.49 -27.69 -17.96
C LEU A 268 8.51 -27.76 -19.11
N LEU A 269 9.68 -27.12 -18.98
CA LEU A 269 10.74 -27.17 -20.00
C LEU A 269 11.44 -28.54 -20.10
N ASP A 270 11.40 -29.35 -19.04
CA ASP A 270 11.96 -30.71 -19.02
C ASP A 270 10.96 -31.77 -19.57
N ASP A 271 9.68 -31.40 -19.72
CA ASP A 271 8.64 -32.30 -20.23
C ASP A 271 8.73 -32.45 -21.76
N ARG A 272 9.53 -33.44 -22.18
CA ARG A 272 9.72 -33.84 -23.59
C ARG A 272 8.44 -34.32 -24.30
N SER A 273 7.29 -34.41 -23.62
CA SER A 273 6.00 -34.66 -24.28
C SER A 273 5.38 -33.39 -24.90
N LYS A 274 5.86 -32.20 -24.53
CA LYS A 274 5.35 -30.91 -25.01
C LYS A 274 6.10 -30.46 -26.27
N SER A 275 5.36 -29.92 -27.24
CA SER A 275 5.96 -29.24 -28.39
C SER A 275 6.41 -27.83 -28.02
N GLU A 276 7.45 -27.32 -28.69
CA GLU A 276 7.99 -25.97 -28.49
C GLU A 276 6.90 -24.88 -28.62
N PHE A 277 6.01 -25.01 -29.61
CA PHE A 277 4.87 -24.12 -29.79
C PHE A 277 3.88 -24.15 -28.60
N THR A 278 3.75 -25.28 -27.91
CA THR A 278 2.95 -25.41 -26.68
C THR A 278 3.65 -24.71 -25.51
N LEU A 279 4.98 -24.82 -25.40
CA LEU A 279 5.78 -24.07 -24.42
C LEU A 279 5.68 -22.55 -24.63
N VAL A 280 5.78 -22.07 -25.88
CA VAL A 280 5.60 -20.65 -26.23
C VAL A 280 4.20 -20.16 -25.86
N LYS A 281 3.14 -20.93 -26.14
CA LYS A 281 1.77 -20.61 -25.67
C LYS A 281 1.68 -20.55 -24.14
N HIS A 282 2.33 -21.46 -23.42
CA HIS A 282 2.35 -21.47 -21.95
C HIS A 282 3.09 -20.27 -21.35
N MET A 283 4.14 -19.79 -22.02
CA MET A 283 4.87 -18.57 -21.68
C MET A 283 3.99 -17.34 -21.93
N ILE A 284 3.46 -17.17 -23.14
CA ILE A 284 2.63 -16.01 -23.51
C ILE A 284 1.37 -15.94 -22.64
N GLY A 285 0.68 -17.07 -22.39
CA GLY A 285 -0.50 -17.10 -21.54
C GLY A 285 -0.22 -16.67 -20.10
N ARG A 286 0.90 -17.12 -19.52
CA ARG A 286 1.37 -16.64 -18.21
C ARG A 286 1.69 -15.15 -18.24
N MET A 287 2.44 -14.67 -19.23
CA MET A 287 2.81 -13.24 -19.34
C MET A 287 1.60 -12.32 -19.48
N VAL A 288 0.60 -12.70 -20.29
CA VAL A 288 -0.63 -11.92 -20.46
C VAL A 288 -1.39 -11.81 -19.13
N ALA A 289 -1.57 -12.92 -18.41
CA ALA A 289 -2.38 -12.95 -17.20
C ALA A 289 -1.64 -12.56 -15.90
N MET A 290 -0.31 -12.73 -15.83
CA MET A 290 0.52 -12.45 -14.65
C MET A 290 1.34 -11.16 -14.77
N VAL A 291 1.36 -10.49 -15.93
CA VAL A 291 2.03 -9.19 -16.12
C VAL A 291 1.11 -8.16 -16.76
N MET A 292 0.57 -8.43 -17.96
CA MET A 292 -0.23 -7.43 -18.70
C MET A 292 -1.55 -7.11 -17.99
N LEU A 293 -2.32 -8.14 -17.59
CA LEU A 293 -3.58 -7.97 -16.85
C LEU A 293 -3.37 -7.24 -15.50
N PRO A 294 -2.35 -7.56 -14.68
CA PRO A 294 -1.93 -6.74 -13.55
C PRO A 294 -1.67 -5.27 -13.86
N VAL A 295 -0.82 -4.96 -14.84
CA VAL A 295 -0.51 -3.57 -15.21
C VAL A 295 -1.78 -2.82 -15.62
N LEU A 296 -2.63 -3.41 -16.45
CA LEU A 296 -3.91 -2.82 -16.86
C LEU A 296 -4.87 -2.61 -15.69
N THR A 297 -4.98 -3.59 -14.78
CA THR A 297 -5.85 -3.51 -13.59
C THR A 297 -5.39 -2.39 -12.65
N TYR A 298 -4.08 -2.30 -12.38
CA TYR A 298 -3.49 -1.28 -11.52
C TYR A 298 -3.70 0.13 -12.09
N LEU A 299 -3.43 0.31 -13.40
CA LEU A 299 -3.65 1.58 -14.09
C LEU A 299 -5.13 2.00 -14.11
N ALA A 300 -6.05 1.05 -14.35
CA ALA A 300 -7.50 1.32 -14.32
C ALA A 300 -7.98 1.78 -12.94
N LEU A 301 -7.48 1.17 -11.85
CA LEU A 301 -7.83 1.57 -10.48
C LEU A 301 -7.33 2.97 -10.12
N PHE A 302 -6.13 3.34 -10.56
CA PHE A 302 -5.63 4.72 -10.40
C PHE A 302 -6.32 5.73 -11.32
N TYR A 303 -6.77 5.32 -12.51
CA TYR A 303 -7.59 6.15 -13.39
C TYR A 303 -8.96 6.46 -12.76
N VAL A 304 -9.61 5.47 -12.14
CA VAL A 304 -10.85 5.65 -11.36
C VAL A 304 -10.61 6.56 -10.15
N HIS A 305 -9.53 6.36 -9.40
CA HIS A 305 -9.15 7.24 -8.28
C HIS A 305 -8.96 8.71 -8.71
N LEU A 306 -8.17 8.98 -9.75
CA LEU A 306 -7.87 10.33 -10.23
C LEU A 306 -9.01 11.00 -11.01
N SER A 307 -10.00 10.25 -11.51
CA SER A 307 -11.20 10.82 -12.14
C SER A 307 -12.33 11.09 -11.14
N ILE A 308 -12.42 10.35 -10.03
CA ILE A 308 -13.37 10.65 -8.94
C ILE A 308 -12.90 11.86 -8.12
N LEU A 309 -11.59 12.02 -7.91
CA LEU A 309 -11.00 13.06 -7.05
C LEU A 309 -10.57 14.31 -7.84
N TRP A 310 -11.56 15.08 -8.32
CA TRP A 310 -11.34 16.25 -9.17
C TRP A 310 -11.38 17.61 -8.45
N LYS A 311 -11.85 17.70 -7.20
CA LYS A 311 -11.85 18.95 -6.41
C LYS A 311 -10.58 19.06 -5.55
N ALA A 312 -10.19 20.28 -5.21
CA ALA A 312 -9.21 20.60 -4.17
C ALA A 312 -9.60 19.96 -2.82
N GLY A 313 -8.62 19.80 -1.92
CA GLY A 313 -8.82 19.07 -0.67
C GLY A 313 -7.59 19.07 0.24
N PRO A 314 -7.69 18.56 1.48
CA PRO A 314 -6.82 18.94 2.59
C PRO A 314 -5.33 18.59 2.44
N HIS A 315 -4.97 17.71 1.50
CA HIS A 315 -3.59 17.29 1.24
C HIS A 315 -3.11 17.67 -0.18
N ASP A 316 -3.82 18.55 -0.89
CA ASP A 316 -3.38 19.06 -2.20
C ASP A 316 -2.07 19.85 -2.10
N ASN A 317 -1.79 20.46 -0.95
CA ASN A 317 -0.54 21.12 -0.59
C ASN A 317 0.72 20.24 -0.70
N ILE A 318 0.58 18.91 -0.68
CA ILE A 318 1.66 17.93 -0.91
C ILE A 318 2.01 17.82 -2.40
N MET A 319 1.07 18.17 -3.28
CA MET A 319 1.20 18.11 -4.74
C MET A 319 1.82 19.40 -5.32
N THR A 320 2.33 19.34 -6.56
CA THR A 320 2.87 20.51 -7.27
C THR A 320 1.77 21.54 -7.54
N SER A 321 2.16 22.80 -7.76
CA SER A 321 1.26 23.88 -8.19
C SER A 321 0.47 23.51 -9.46
N ALA A 322 1.12 22.81 -10.40
CA ALA A 322 0.50 22.32 -11.62
C ALA A 322 -0.58 21.25 -11.35
N PHE A 323 -0.34 20.36 -10.39
CA PHE A 323 -1.36 19.40 -9.95
C PHE A 323 -2.51 20.09 -9.22
N GLN A 324 -2.22 21.00 -8.28
CA GLN A 324 -3.21 21.75 -7.51
C GLN A 324 -4.12 22.60 -8.42
N ALA A 325 -3.55 23.30 -9.41
CA ALA A 325 -4.31 24.09 -10.37
C ALA A 325 -5.09 23.23 -11.39
N SER A 326 -4.84 21.91 -11.43
CA SER A 326 -5.59 20.94 -12.24
C SER A 326 -6.74 20.24 -11.48
N LEU A 327 -7.13 20.79 -10.32
CA LEU A 327 -8.28 20.42 -9.51
C LEU A 327 -9.26 21.61 -9.45
N GLU A 328 -10.55 21.37 -9.26
CA GLU A 328 -11.53 22.46 -9.09
C GLU A 328 -11.54 23.00 -7.65
N GLY A 329 -11.54 24.32 -7.49
CA GLY A 329 -11.39 24.98 -6.19
C GLY A 329 -9.92 25.26 -5.84
N GLY A 330 -9.66 25.60 -4.57
CA GLY A 330 -8.31 25.77 -4.05
C GLY A 330 -7.45 26.73 -4.88
N LEU A 331 -6.27 26.28 -5.30
CA LEU A 331 -5.35 27.08 -6.12
C LEU A 331 -5.97 27.48 -7.47
N ALA A 332 -6.71 26.59 -8.13
CA ALA A 332 -7.26 26.86 -9.46
C ALA A 332 -8.26 28.03 -9.47
N THR A 333 -8.95 28.27 -8.34
CA THR A 333 -9.82 29.45 -8.18
C THR A 333 -9.00 30.74 -8.04
N LEU A 334 -7.86 30.70 -7.34
CA LEU A 334 -6.97 31.86 -7.17
C LEU A 334 -6.22 32.22 -8.45
N THR A 335 -5.87 31.23 -9.27
CA THR A 335 -5.13 31.42 -10.53
C THR A 335 -6.06 31.55 -11.76
N LYS A 336 -7.38 31.51 -11.59
CA LYS A 336 -8.34 31.65 -12.70
C LYS A 336 -8.28 33.07 -13.26
N GLY A 337 -7.97 33.19 -14.56
CA GLY A 337 -7.85 34.49 -15.23
C GLY A 337 -6.46 35.14 -15.11
N GLN A 338 -5.47 34.49 -14.49
CA GLN A 338 -4.11 35.04 -14.43
C GLN A 338 -3.39 34.94 -15.79
N PRO A 339 -2.48 35.87 -16.14
CA PRO A 339 -1.78 35.80 -17.41
C PRO A 339 -0.80 34.62 -17.44
N VAL A 340 -0.68 33.96 -18.60
CA VAL A 340 0.14 32.75 -18.75
C VAL A 340 1.64 33.06 -18.79
N GLU A 341 2.05 34.15 -19.46
CA GLU A 341 3.46 34.49 -19.67
C GLU A 341 3.93 35.57 -18.70
N VAL A 342 5.11 35.40 -18.12
CA VAL A 342 5.74 36.36 -17.20
C VAL A 342 6.48 37.40 -18.02
N ALA A 343 6.06 38.66 -17.90
CA ALA A 343 6.67 39.82 -18.58
C ALA A 343 7.47 40.69 -17.62
N PHE A 344 8.32 41.58 -18.15
CA PHE A 344 8.85 42.68 -17.36
C PHE A 344 7.70 43.59 -16.88
N GLY A 345 7.73 43.95 -15.58
CA GLY A 345 6.65 44.59 -14.83
C GLY A 345 5.73 43.63 -14.06
N SER A 346 5.79 42.32 -14.34
CA SER A 346 4.90 41.33 -13.72
C SER A 346 5.09 41.20 -12.21
N GLN A 347 3.99 41.22 -11.44
CA GLN A 347 3.98 40.80 -10.04
C GLN A 347 3.76 39.30 -9.96
N ILE A 348 4.64 38.58 -9.29
CA ILE A 348 4.64 37.11 -9.18
C ILE A 348 4.82 36.66 -7.73
N THR A 349 4.29 35.48 -7.40
CA THR A 349 4.71 34.72 -6.20
C THR A 349 5.58 33.54 -6.62
N LEU A 350 6.78 33.45 -6.06
CA LEU A 350 7.74 32.37 -6.34
C LEU A 350 7.60 31.27 -5.29
N ARG A 351 7.04 30.12 -5.65
CA ARG A 351 6.98 28.91 -4.81
C ARG A 351 8.18 28.01 -5.11
N HIS A 352 8.75 27.38 -4.10
CA HIS A 352 9.73 26.31 -4.31
C HIS A 352 9.01 25.03 -4.78
N THR A 353 9.50 24.42 -5.86
CA THR A 353 8.74 23.39 -6.61
C THR A 353 8.64 22.05 -5.87
N GLU A 354 9.59 21.73 -4.98
CA GLU A 354 9.46 20.61 -4.04
C GLU A 354 9.08 21.11 -2.65
N ASN A 355 8.24 20.35 -1.95
CA ASN A 355 7.87 20.66 -0.57
C ASN A 355 9.07 20.44 0.37
N VAL A 356 9.34 21.42 1.24
CA VAL A 356 10.58 21.52 2.03
C VAL A 356 10.39 20.98 3.44
N GLY A 357 11.21 20.01 3.84
CA GLY A 357 11.25 19.53 5.22
C GLY A 357 11.88 20.55 6.17
N LEU A 358 11.26 20.77 7.34
CA LEU A 358 11.75 21.68 8.37
C LEU A 358 12.74 20.93 9.28
N GLY A 359 14.03 21.30 9.25
CA GLY A 359 15.01 20.78 10.21
C GLY A 359 16.47 20.95 9.79
N ALA A 360 17.31 21.40 10.73
CA ALA A 360 18.75 21.48 10.51
C ALA A 360 19.45 20.14 10.79
N GLY A 361 20.53 19.85 10.04
CA GLY A 361 21.47 18.78 10.34
C GLY A 361 21.11 17.37 9.85
N VAL A 362 19.84 17.07 9.56
CA VAL A 362 19.44 15.75 9.04
C VAL A 362 18.71 15.89 7.70
N ALA A 363 19.28 15.30 6.65
CA ALA A 363 18.52 14.96 5.45
C ALA A 363 17.51 13.85 5.83
N SER A 364 16.33 14.24 6.32
CA SER A 364 15.26 13.34 6.75
C SER A 364 14.20 13.18 5.64
N PRO A 365 14.30 12.18 4.75
CA PRO A 365 13.17 11.80 3.91
C PRO A 365 12.07 11.19 4.80
N GLY A 366 11.11 12.00 5.24
CA GLY A 366 9.97 11.54 6.05
C GLY A 366 9.18 12.60 6.81
N ALA A 367 9.77 13.76 7.12
CA ALA A 367 8.95 14.92 7.45
C ALA A 367 8.23 15.35 6.16
N GLY A 368 6.89 15.26 6.14
CA GLY A 368 6.08 15.70 5.01
C GLY A 368 6.33 17.20 4.79
N GLY A 369 7.05 17.53 3.72
CA GLY A 369 7.53 18.90 3.53
C GLY A 369 6.40 19.91 3.41
N HIS A 370 6.67 21.13 3.84
CA HIS A 370 5.74 22.24 3.69
C HIS A 370 5.96 22.90 2.31
N PRO A 371 4.90 23.39 1.63
CA PRO A 371 5.11 24.34 0.55
C PRO A 371 5.79 25.58 1.13
N CYS A 372 6.67 26.23 0.36
CA CYS A 372 7.22 27.51 0.78
C CYS A 372 7.35 28.49 -0.39
N TRP A 373 7.12 29.76 -0.10
CA TRP A 373 7.20 30.87 -1.05
C TRP A 373 8.36 31.80 -0.66
N LEU A 374 9.05 32.34 -1.67
CA LEU A 374 10.10 33.35 -1.47
C LEU A 374 9.50 34.60 -0.83
N HIS A 375 10.00 34.96 0.35
CA HIS A 375 9.40 35.92 1.25
C HIS A 375 10.45 36.93 1.73
N SER A 376 10.03 38.17 1.97
CA SER A 376 10.89 39.16 2.61
C SER A 376 10.06 40.17 3.41
N HIS A 377 10.58 40.60 4.56
CA HIS A 377 9.87 41.51 5.47
C HIS A 377 10.85 42.56 6.01
N ALA A 378 10.36 43.64 6.63
CA ALA A 378 11.16 44.83 6.95
C ALA A 378 12.32 44.62 7.96
N HIS A 379 12.38 43.47 8.65
CA HIS A 379 13.49 43.12 9.54
C HIS A 379 14.80 42.83 8.79
N MET A 380 15.91 43.04 9.49
CA MET A 380 17.27 42.93 8.95
C MET A 380 17.98 41.73 9.56
N TYR A 381 18.98 41.17 8.88
CA TYR A 381 19.84 40.14 9.47
C TYR A 381 20.59 40.71 10.70
N PRO A 382 20.79 39.93 11.78
CA PRO A 382 21.55 40.42 12.93
C PRO A 382 23.02 40.65 12.53
N VAL A 383 23.63 41.75 12.99
CA VAL A 383 24.99 42.19 12.59
C VAL A 383 26.05 41.08 12.74
N ARG A 384 25.83 40.18 13.71
CA ARG A 384 26.49 38.86 13.76
C ARG A 384 25.46 37.77 13.94
N TYR A 385 25.68 36.62 13.33
CA TYR A 385 24.93 35.40 13.61
C TYR A 385 25.36 34.79 14.97
N PRO A 386 24.64 33.79 15.52
CA PRO A 386 24.97 33.18 16.80
C PRO A 386 26.38 32.58 16.92
N ASP A 387 27.01 32.23 15.79
CA ASP A 387 28.39 31.70 15.72
C ASP A 387 29.47 32.79 15.55
N GLN A 388 29.12 34.06 15.82
CA GLN A 388 29.99 35.24 15.72
C GLN A 388 30.48 35.64 14.32
N ARG A 389 30.10 34.92 13.24
CA ARG A 389 30.28 35.41 11.87
C ARG A 389 29.47 36.70 11.67
N GLY A 390 30.04 37.66 10.94
CA GLY A 390 29.33 38.87 10.53
C GLY A 390 28.34 38.58 9.40
N SER A 391 27.20 39.28 9.40
CA SER A 391 26.26 39.35 8.27
C SER A 391 26.44 40.66 7.50
N SER A 392 25.69 40.83 6.40
CA SER A 392 25.60 42.12 5.72
C SER A 392 24.73 43.17 6.42
N HIS A 393 23.98 42.77 7.46
CA HIS A 393 22.90 43.55 8.07
C HIS A 393 21.84 44.06 7.06
N GLN A 394 21.66 43.38 5.92
CA GLN A 394 20.63 43.72 4.93
C GLN A 394 19.27 43.10 5.28
N GLN A 395 18.22 43.38 4.49
CA GLN A 395 16.86 42.91 4.77
C GLN A 395 16.76 41.39 4.59
N GLN A 396 16.06 40.72 5.50
CA GLN A 396 15.95 39.26 5.51
C GLN A 396 15.19 38.72 4.28
N VAL A 397 15.69 37.65 3.68
CA VAL A 397 14.98 36.87 2.66
C VAL A 397 14.90 35.42 3.11
N THR A 398 13.70 34.85 3.02
CA THR A 398 13.37 33.53 3.59
C THR A 398 12.44 32.76 2.66
N CYS A 399 12.18 31.50 2.99
CA CYS A 399 11.04 30.77 2.44
C CYS A 399 9.97 30.64 3.53
N TYR A 400 8.81 31.26 3.32
CA TYR A 400 7.70 31.25 4.27
C TYR A 400 6.66 30.20 3.88
N VAL A 401 6.07 29.52 4.86
CA VAL A 401 5.21 28.32 4.65
C VAL A 401 3.72 28.62 4.49
N PHE A 402 3.35 29.90 4.40
CA PHE A 402 1.99 30.38 4.17
C PHE A 402 1.95 31.44 3.07
N LYS A 403 0.78 31.66 2.48
CA LYS A 403 0.54 32.75 1.53
C LYS A 403 0.42 34.07 2.28
N ASP A 404 1.19 35.07 1.84
CA ASP A 404 1.31 36.39 2.46
C ASP A 404 1.46 37.46 1.36
N ILE A 405 1.14 38.71 1.68
CA ILE A 405 1.36 39.86 0.79
C ILE A 405 2.88 40.11 0.59
N ASN A 406 3.69 39.74 1.59
CA ASN A 406 5.17 39.76 1.56
C ASN A 406 5.80 38.62 0.73
N ASN A 407 4.99 37.83 0.00
CA ASN A 407 5.47 36.81 -0.95
C ASN A 407 5.48 37.31 -2.41
N TRP A 408 5.08 38.57 -2.66
CA TRP A 408 4.97 39.15 -4.00
C TRP A 408 6.26 39.87 -4.43
N TRP A 409 6.69 39.59 -5.66
CA TRP A 409 7.90 40.15 -6.28
C TRP A 409 7.58 40.71 -7.66
N ILE A 410 8.20 41.83 -8.03
CA ILE A 410 8.05 42.44 -9.36
C ILE A 410 9.27 42.08 -10.21
N VAL A 411 9.04 41.52 -11.40
CA VAL A 411 10.08 41.17 -12.37
C VAL A 411 10.48 42.41 -13.17
N LYS A 412 11.62 43.01 -12.87
CA LYS A 412 12.07 44.30 -13.43
C LYS A 412 13.20 44.12 -14.45
N HIS A 413 13.16 44.89 -15.54
CA HIS A 413 14.24 44.93 -16.53
C HIS A 413 15.43 45.75 -15.99
N PRO A 414 16.67 45.22 -15.95
CA PRO A 414 17.81 45.88 -15.30
C PRO A 414 18.09 47.31 -15.76
N SER A 415 18.02 47.58 -17.07
CA SER A 415 18.32 48.91 -17.64
C SER A 415 17.17 49.92 -17.54
N ARG A 416 16.00 49.55 -17.00
CA ARG A 416 14.81 50.42 -16.94
C ARG A 416 14.55 50.87 -15.50
N GLN A 417 13.94 52.05 -15.35
CA GLN A 417 13.51 52.57 -14.04
C GLN A 417 12.04 52.23 -13.73
N SER A 418 11.21 52.00 -14.76
CA SER A 418 9.82 51.59 -14.58
C SER A 418 9.68 50.23 -13.88
N LEU A 419 8.64 50.10 -13.06
CA LEU A 419 8.13 48.85 -12.49
C LEU A 419 6.84 48.37 -13.18
N MET A 420 6.36 49.13 -14.18
CA MET A 420 5.12 48.85 -14.91
C MET A 420 5.37 47.82 -16.03
N VAL A 421 4.32 47.10 -16.43
CA VAL A 421 4.32 46.27 -17.64
C VAL A 421 4.25 47.15 -18.89
N ASP A 422 4.96 46.73 -19.96
CA ASP A 422 4.89 47.40 -21.27
C ASP A 422 3.55 47.16 -21.98
N ASP A 423 3.20 48.03 -22.93
CA ASP A 423 2.12 47.81 -23.88
C ASP A 423 2.69 47.84 -25.32
N PRO A 424 2.81 46.70 -26.02
CA PRO A 424 2.51 45.33 -25.57
C PRO A 424 3.55 44.77 -24.57
N PRO A 425 3.21 43.77 -23.74
CA PRO A 425 4.12 43.23 -22.72
C PRO A 425 5.40 42.59 -23.27
N THR A 426 6.58 43.04 -22.80
CA THR A 426 7.86 42.35 -23.08
C THR A 426 7.98 41.10 -22.21
N VAL A 427 7.70 39.93 -22.79
CA VAL A 427 7.80 38.60 -22.14
C VAL A 427 9.26 38.23 -21.82
N VAL A 428 9.51 37.60 -20.67
CA VAL A 428 10.82 37.11 -20.25
C VAL A 428 11.08 35.71 -20.81
N LYS A 429 12.25 35.49 -21.40
CA LYS A 429 12.69 34.22 -21.99
C LYS A 429 13.74 33.50 -21.14
N HIS A 430 14.06 32.26 -21.50
CA HIS A 430 15.27 31.61 -21.01
C HIS A 430 16.52 32.44 -21.34
N GLY A 431 17.41 32.60 -20.35
CA GLY A 431 18.69 33.27 -20.50
C GLY A 431 18.66 34.78 -20.21
N ASP A 432 17.46 35.37 -20.13
CA ASP A 432 17.29 36.78 -19.75
C ASP A 432 17.78 37.07 -18.33
N ILE A 433 18.17 38.33 -18.11
CA ILE A 433 18.60 38.86 -16.81
C ILE A 433 17.50 39.76 -16.25
N VAL A 434 17.01 39.42 -15.06
CA VAL A 434 15.97 40.13 -14.32
C VAL A 434 16.53 40.73 -13.04
N GLN A 435 15.92 41.82 -12.57
CA GLN A 435 15.94 42.23 -11.17
C GLN A 435 14.62 41.79 -10.53
N LEU A 436 14.65 41.20 -9.33
CA LEU A 436 13.45 40.88 -8.57
C LEU A 436 13.28 41.90 -7.46
N VAL A 437 12.22 42.72 -7.52
CA VAL A 437 11.93 43.76 -6.53
C VAL A 437 10.86 43.25 -5.57
N HIS A 438 11.11 43.23 -4.26
CA HIS A 438 10.10 42.84 -3.29
C HIS A 438 8.94 43.86 -3.27
N GLY A 439 7.70 43.40 -3.44
CA GLY A 439 6.55 44.26 -3.71
C GLY A 439 6.21 45.27 -2.61
N ILE A 440 6.37 44.90 -1.32
CA ILE A 440 6.01 45.78 -0.19
C ILE A 440 7.15 46.71 0.23
N THR A 441 8.41 46.27 0.19
CA THR A 441 9.55 47.11 0.63
C THR A 441 10.31 47.78 -0.50
N SER A 442 9.95 47.49 -1.76
CA SER A 442 10.58 48.03 -2.99
C SER A 442 12.09 47.81 -3.09
N ARG A 443 12.63 46.81 -2.37
CA ARG A 443 14.06 46.48 -2.33
C ARG A 443 14.38 45.31 -3.26
N THR A 444 15.53 45.34 -3.92
CA THR A 444 15.92 44.29 -4.88
C THR A 444 16.54 43.06 -4.21
N LEU A 445 16.23 41.87 -4.73
CA LEU A 445 16.81 40.59 -4.31
C LEU A 445 18.30 40.56 -4.66
N ASN A 446 19.15 40.37 -3.66
CA ASN A 446 20.60 40.59 -3.72
C ASN A 446 21.36 39.42 -3.09
N SER A 447 22.46 39.00 -3.73
CA SER A 447 23.36 37.95 -3.24
C SER A 447 24.80 38.43 -3.33
N HIS A 448 25.64 38.10 -2.36
CA HIS A 448 26.99 38.66 -2.27
C HIS A 448 27.91 37.73 -1.45
N ASP A 449 29.20 38.02 -1.36
CA ASP A 449 30.20 37.11 -0.76
C ASP A 449 30.27 37.22 0.78
N VAL A 450 29.10 37.13 1.43
CA VAL A 450 28.92 36.88 2.87
C VAL A 450 28.34 35.48 3.03
N ALA A 451 28.78 34.74 4.04
CA ALA A 451 28.34 33.37 4.28
C ALA A 451 26.92 33.32 4.90
N ALA A 452 26.02 32.49 4.36
CA ALA A 452 24.62 32.38 4.79
C ALA A 452 24.47 32.03 6.31
N PRO A 453 23.37 32.42 6.98
CA PRO A 453 23.25 32.36 8.44
C PRO A 453 23.42 30.97 9.05
N LEU A 454 22.87 29.92 8.44
CA LEU A 454 22.92 28.53 8.94
C LEU A 454 23.68 27.57 8.04
N THR A 455 23.99 27.97 6.80
CA THR A 455 24.75 27.15 5.83
C THR A 455 26.00 27.91 5.35
N PRO A 456 27.12 27.91 6.11
CA PRO A 456 28.26 28.81 5.86
C PRO A 456 28.98 28.62 4.51
N ASN A 457 28.75 27.50 3.83
CA ASN A 457 29.31 27.21 2.51
C ASN A 457 28.53 27.90 1.35
N ASN A 458 27.34 28.44 1.65
CA ASN A 458 26.48 29.17 0.72
C ASN A 458 26.59 30.68 0.97
N GLN A 459 26.21 31.47 -0.02
CA GLN A 459 26.15 32.94 0.07
C GLN A 459 24.82 33.40 0.71
N GLU A 460 24.87 34.46 1.51
CA GLU A 460 23.71 35.16 2.06
C GLU A 460 22.88 35.77 0.92
N VAL A 461 21.57 35.49 0.94
CA VAL A 461 20.59 36.14 0.06
C VAL A 461 19.78 37.11 0.91
N SER A 462 19.53 38.28 0.37
CA SER A 462 19.05 39.45 1.10
C SER A 462 18.23 40.35 0.19
N CYS A 463 17.52 41.32 0.75
CA CYS A 463 16.99 42.45 0.00
C CYS A 463 17.91 43.66 0.23
N TYR A 464 18.49 44.21 -0.85
CA TYR A 464 19.55 45.22 -0.75
C TYR A 464 19.09 46.50 -0.06
N VAL A 465 19.92 47.01 0.85
CA VAL A 465 19.67 48.27 1.56
C VAL A 465 20.89 49.17 1.42
N ASN A 466 20.70 50.33 0.79
CA ASN A 466 21.77 51.31 0.63
C ASN A 466 22.03 52.06 1.95
N TYR A 467 22.89 51.48 2.79
CA TYR A 467 23.38 52.10 4.02
C TYR A 467 24.53 53.11 3.81
N ASN A 468 24.77 53.56 2.56
CA ASN A 468 25.97 54.33 2.18
C ASN A 468 27.29 53.57 2.49
N VAL A 469 27.25 52.25 2.27
CA VAL A 469 28.35 51.30 2.52
C VAL A 469 29.06 50.95 1.21
N SER A 470 30.34 50.59 1.28
CA SER A 470 31.23 50.32 0.13
C SER A 470 30.91 49.07 -0.71
N MET A 471 29.81 48.36 -0.43
CA MET A 471 29.38 47.20 -1.22
C MET A 471 28.26 47.61 -2.19
N PRO A 472 28.49 47.63 -3.52
CA PRO A 472 27.44 47.90 -4.49
C PRO A 472 26.42 46.75 -4.53
N ALA A 473 25.19 47.07 -4.93
CA ALA A 473 24.14 46.08 -5.15
C ALA A 473 24.57 45.04 -6.22
N GLN A 474 24.29 43.78 -5.95
CA GLN A 474 24.46 42.65 -6.86
C GLN A 474 23.10 41.93 -6.93
N ASP A 475 22.20 42.50 -7.73
CA ASP A 475 20.78 42.17 -7.77
C ASP A 475 20.30 41.63 -9.13
N LEU A 476 21.25 41.21 -9.97
CA LEU A 476 21.01 40.68 -11.30
C LEU A 476 20.94 39.15 -11.26
N TRP A 477 19.81 38.59 -11.71
CA TRP A 477 19.55 37.16 -11.74
C TRP A 477 19.22 36.70 -13.16
N ARG A 478 19.90 35.66 -13.64
CA ARG A 478 19.59 35.01 -14.93
C ARG A 478 18.52 33.93 -14.75
N VAL A 479 17.55 33.86 -15.65
CA VAL A 479 16.47 32.87 -15.65
C VAL A 479 16.86 31.61 -16.42
N ASP A 480 17.11 30.51 -15.72
CA ASP A 480 17.34 29.17 -16.30
C ASP A 480 16.05 28.34 -16.25
N ILE A 481 15.34 28.20 -17.38
CA ILE A 481 14.13 27.38 -17.47
C ILE A 481 14.55 25.91 -17.55
N VAL A 482 14.17 25.12 -16.56
CA VAL A 482 14.70 23.78 -16.29
C VAL A 482 14.04 22.71 -17.15
N ASN A 483 12.73 22.84 -17.37
CA ASN A 483 11.89 21.87 -18.07
C ASN A 483 11.60 22.27 -19.53
N ARG A 484 12.46 23.10 -20.12
CA ARG A 484 12.27 23.65 -21.47
C ARG A 484 12.46 22.61 -22.57
N GLU A 485 11.70 22.74 -23.64
CA GLU A 485 11.86 21.98 -24.88
C GLU A 485 12.77 22.69 -25.90
N SER A 486 12.90 24.02 -25.78
CA SER A 486 13.77 24.85 -26.63
C SER A 486 14.37 26.04 -25.87
N ASP A 487 15.48 26.60 -26.35
CA ASP A 487 16.11 27.76 -25.71
C ASP A 487 15.36 29.10 -25.98
N ASP A 488 14.37 29.11 -26.87
CA ASP A 488 13.50 30.26 -27.15
C ASP A 488 12.29 30.37 -26.20
N GLU A 489 12.14 29.42 -25.27
CA GLU A 489 10.95 29.24 -24.43
C GLU A 489 10.73 30.41 -23.46
N THR A 490 9.45 30.80 -23.31
CA THR A 490 9.00 31.89 -22.45
C THR A 490 8.79 31.41 -21.01
N TRP A 491 9.03 32.29 -20.04
CA TRP A 491 8.76 32.00 -18.64
C TRP A 491 7.24 31.99 -18.39
N GLN A 492 6.65 30.80 -18.22
CA GLN A 492 5.21 30.62 -18.03
C GLN A 492 4.84 30.34 -16.56
N THR A 493 3.69 30.88 -16.15
CA THR A 493 3.12 30.65 -14.82
C THR A 493 2.67 29.20 -14.66
N ILE A 494 2.87 28.64 -13.46
CA ILE A 494 2.55 27.25 -13.06
C ILE A 494 3.37 26.16 -13.80
N LYS A 495 3.60 26.30 -15.11
CA LYS A 495 4.27 25.32 -15.98
C LYS A 495 5.80 25.37 -15.91
N SER A 496 6.40 26.57 -15.96
CA SER A 496 7.85 26.69 -16.01
C SER A 496 8.48 26.53 -14.62
N GLN A 497 9.34 25.54 -14.51
CA GLN A 497 10.29 25.36 -13.42
C GLN A 497 11.55 26.16 -13.77
N VAL A 498 11.98 27.07 -12.90
CA VAL A 498 13.12 27.96 -13.14
C VAL A 498 14.15 27.89 -12.03
N ARG A 499 15.41 28.11 -12.38
CA ARG A 499 16.46 28.52 -11.44
C ARG A 499 16.77 30.00 -11.66
N LEU A 500 16.99 30.71 -10.57
CA LEU A 500 17.49 32.07 -10.59
C LEU A 500 18.99 32.00 -10.29
N VAL A 501 19.83 32.29 -11.28
CA VAL A 501 21.30 32.21 -11.17
C VAL A 501 21.86 33.61 -11.05
N HIS A 502 22.47 33.93 -9.91
CA HIS A 502 23.04 35.23 -9.62
C HIS A 502 24.19 35.53 -10.59
N VAL A 503 24.11 36.65 -11.31
CA VAL A 503 25.03 36.96 -12.43
C VAL A 503 26.47 37.16 -11.95
N ASN A 504 26.68 37.84 -10.81
CA ASN A 504 28.01 38.21 -10.37
C ASN A 504 28.80 37.05 -9.74
N THR A 505 28.12 36.08 -9.11
CA THR A 505 28.78 34.95 -8.40
C THR A 505 28.50 33.58 -9.03
N SER A 506 27.65 33.51 -10.06
CA SER A 506 27.16 32.27 -10.70
C SER A 506 26.49 31.26 -9.75
N ALA A 507 26.10 31.68 -8.54
CA ALA A 507 25.41 30.86 -7.56
C ALA A 507 23.89 30.86 -7.81
N ALA A 508 23.20 29.74 -7.55
CA ALA A 508 21.75 29.62 -7.76
C ALA A 508 20.96 29.80 -6.46
N LEU A 509 19.83 30.51 -6.54
CA LEU A 509 18.90 30.74 -5.43
C LEU A 509 18.32 29.41 -4.91
N LYS A 510 18.54 29.13 -3.62
CA LYS A 510 18.29 27.84 -2.96
C LYS A 510 17.56 27.99 -1.63
N THR A 511 16.61 27.11 -1.36
CA THR A 511 16.11 26.87 0.01
C THR A 511 16.91 25.75 0.69
N THR A 512 17.30 25.90 1.95
CA THR A 512 18.18 24.91 2.64
C THR A 512 17.41 23.93 3.53
N GLY A 513 16.11 24.17 3.78
CA GLY A 513 15.30 23.41 4.75
C GLY A 513 15.63 23.68 6.22
N ARG A 514 16.64 24.49 6.51
CA ARG A 514 16.99 24.88 7.88
C ARG A 514 16.08 26.02 8.33
N GLN A 515 15.41 25.85 9.48
CA GLN A 515 14.67 26.95 10.10
C GLN A 515 15.63 27.94 10.76
N LEU A 516 15.40 29.22 10.53
CA LEU A 516 16.10 30.31 11.19
C LEU A 516 15.80 30.33 12.71
N PRO A 517 16.69 30.92 13.53
CA PRO A 517 16.39 31.21 14.93
C PRO A 517 15.24 32.21 15.07
N GLU A 518 14.91 32.55 16.32
CA GLU A 518 13.84 33.51 16.68
C GLU A 518 13.91 34.84 15.92
N TRP A 519 15.12 35.37 15.67
CA TRP A 519 15.33 36.61 14.92
C TRP A 519 14.87 36.56 13.45
N GLY A 520 14.66 35.35 12.90
CA GLY A 520 14.11 35.10 11.57
C GLY A 520 12.75 34.38 11.62
N PHE A 521 12.02 34.52 12.74
CA PHE A 521 10.65 34.06 12.95
C PHE A 521 10.42 32.56 12.63
N HIS A 522 11.46 31.74 12.80
CA HIS A 522 11.47 30.30 12.45
C HIS A 522 11.09 29.97 10.99
N GLN A 523 11.21 30.95 10.09
CA GLN A 523 11.09 30.79 8.64
C GLN A 523 12.30 30.03 8.06
N ILE A 524 12.22 29.56 6.83
CA ILE A 524 13.27 28.72 6.23
C ILE A 524 14.39 29.60 5.63
N GLU A 525 15.65 29.23 5.86
CA GLU A 525 16.82 29.86 5.23
C GLU A 525 16.78 29.73 3.69
N VAL A 526 16.85 30.89 3.03
CA VAL A 526 17.19 31.00 1.61
C VAL A 526 18.64 31.49 1.49
N SER A 527 19.36 30.95 0.52
CA SER A 527 20.79 31.21 0.28
C SER A 527 21.12 31.04 -1.20
N ALA A 528 22.32 31.40 -1.64
CA ALA A 528 22.79 31.12 -2.99
C ALA A 528 23.93 30.08 -2.97
N ASP A 529 23.80 29.03 -3.78
CA ASP A 529 24.69 27.86 -3.78
C ASP A 529 25.44 27.77 -5.12
N ARG A 530 26.76 27.54 -5.08
CA ARG A 530 27.59 27.37 -6.28
C ARG A 530 27.24 26.09 -7.06
N LEU A 531 26.59 25.11 -6.43
CA LEU A 531 26.02 23.94 -7.09
C LEU A 531 24.68 24.30 -7.77
N VAL A 532 24.74 24.90 -8.97
CA VAL A 532 23.55 25.35 -9.70
C VAL A 532 22.54 24.22 -9.98
N LYS A 533 23.02 23.05 -10.41
CA LYS A 533 22.17 21.92 -10.85
C LYS A 533 21.76 21.02 -9.69
N GLN A 534 20.76 21.44 -8.94
CA GLN A 534 20.08 20.64 -7.91
C GLN A 534 18.55 20.83 -7.96
N ARG A 535 17.81 20.13 -7.09
CA ARG A 535 16.35 20.27 -6.93
C ARG A 535 15.97 21.44 -6.03
N ALA A 536 16.74 21.66 -4.95
CA ALA A 536 16.54 22.73 -3.97
C ALA A 536 16.74 24.17 -4.51
N THR A 537 17.07 24.30 -5.80
CA THR A 537 17.23 25.57 -6.53
C THR A 537 16.11 25.82 -7.54
N VAL A 538 15.05 25.00 -7.54
CA VAL A 538 13.98 25.01 -8.54
C VAL A 538 12.72 25.66 -7.97
N TRP A 539 12.29 26.72 -8.63
CA TRP A 539 11.16 27.55 -8.27
C TRP A 539 10.14 27.55 -9.41
N ASN A 540 8.86 27.80 -9.10
CA ASN A 540 7.83 28.06 -10.08
C ASN A 540 7.08 29.34 -9.70
N VAL A 541 6.59 30.08 -10.69
CA VAL A 541 5.59 31.12 -10.43
C VAL A 541 4.26 30.43 -10.16
N GLU A 542 3.59 30.79 -9.07
CA GLU A 542 2.29 30.23 -8.69
C GLU A 542 1.15 31.19 -8.99
N GLU A 543 1.16 32.38 -8.37
CA GLU A 543 0.25 33.49 -8.70
C GLU A 543 0.96 34.56 -9.52
N HIS A 544 0.24 35.20 -10.45
CA HIS A 544 0.77 36.22 -11.35
C HIS A 544 -0.26 37.32 -11.67
N ARG A 545 0.17 38.59 -11.70
CA ARG A 545 -0.64 39.76 -12.08
C ARG A 545 0.23 40.79 -12.80
N TYR A 546 -0.30 41.45 -13.83
CA TYR A 546 0.36 42.59 -14.46
C TYR A 546 0.17 43.88 -13.63
N THR A 547 1.19 44.73 -13.54
CA THR A 547 1.07 46.12 -13.09
C THR A 547 0.53 46.99 -14.23
N SER A 548 -0.78 47.20 -14.27
CA SER A 548 -1.42 48.15 -15.19
C SER A 548 -1.66 49.51 -14.54
N VAL A 549 -1.93 50.53 -15.37
CA VAL A 549 -2.37 51.85 -14.91
C VAL A 549 -3.88 51.81 -14.66
N HIS A 550 -4.32 52.16 -13.45
CA HIS A 550 -5.72 52.56 -13.24
C HIS A 550 -6.00 53.85 -14.03
N LYS A 551 -6.56 53.72 -15.24
CA LYS A 551 -7.28 54.80 -15.90
C LYS A 551 -8.70 54.82 -15.33
N GLU A 552 -9.09 55.93 -14.71
CA GLU A 552 -10.47 56.13 -14.26
C GLU A 552 -11.41 56.11 -15.48
N GLY A 553 -12.36 55.16 -15.52
CA GLY A 553 -13.40 55.09 -16.56
C GLY A 553 -13.56 53.76 -17.31
N GLN A 554 -12.69 52.77 -17.13
CA GLN A 554 -12.78 51.48 -17.85
C GLN A 554 -13.16 50.29 -16.94
N GLU A 555 -14.42 50.22 -16.51
CA GLU A 555 -15.05 48.95 -16.08
C GLU A 555 -15.12 47.93 -17.24
N VAL A 556 -15.03 48.41 -18.49
CA VAL A 556 -15.09 47.63 -19.73
C VAL A 556 -13.80 46.84 -20.01
N ASP A 557 -12.63 47.31 -19.57
CA ASP A 557 -11.37 46.61 -19.86
C ASP A 557 -11.17 45.35 -19.01
N LEU A 558 -11.93 45.20 -17.92
CA LEU A 558 -12.04 43.94 -17.19
C LEU A 558 -12.65 42.83 -18.07
N GLN A 559 -13.42 43.17 -19.11
CA GLN A 559 -13.93 42.24 -20.13
C GLN A 559 -12.92 42.04 -21.28
N GLN A 560 -12.05 43.02 -21.56
CA GLN A 560 -10.99 42.86 -22.58
C GLN A 560 -9.78 42.06 -22.07
N ALA A 561 -9.55 42.03 -20.75
CA ALA A 561 -8.62 41.10 -20.12
C ALA A 561 -8.97 39.62 -20.37
N GLU A 562 -10.22 39.30 -20.70
CA GLU A 562 -10.68 37.95 -21.07
C GLU A 562 -10.18 37.49 -22.45
N LEU A 563 -9.54 38.37 -23.24
CA LEU A 563 -8.97 38.06 -24.56
C LEU A 563 -7.58 37.41 -24.51
N ILE A 564 -6.94 37.35 -23.34
CA ILE A 564 -5.77 36.49 -23.10
C ILE A 564 -6.23 35.02 -23.18
N PRO A 565 -5.52 34.09 -23.86
CA PRO A 565 -5.98 32.71 -24.00
C PRO A 565 -6.04 31.96 -22.66
N LEU A 566 -7.19 32.03 -21.99
CA LEU A 566 -7.49 31.43 -20.68
C LEU A 566 -7.63 29.90 -20.75
N GLN A 567 -6.53 29.18 -20.94
CA GLN A 567 -6.51 27.73 -20.83
C GLN A 567 -6.42 27.28 -19.36
N PRO A 568 -7.36 26.45 -18.85
CA PRO A 568 -7.19 25.78 -17.57
C PRO A 568 -5.95 24.87 -17.62
N THR A 569 -5.24 24.73 -16.49
CA THR A 569 -4.04 23.90 -16.39
C THR A 569 -4.38 22.41 -16.35
N HIS A 570 -4.66 21.84 -17.51
CA HIS A 570 -4.90 20.41 -17.67
C HIS A 570 -3.59 19.61 -17.61
N LEU A 571 -3.43 18.79 -16.56
CA LEU A 571 -2.42 17.73 -16.53
C LEU A 571 -2.94 16.44 -17.17
N SER A 572 -2.07 15.72 -17.87
CA SER A 572 -2.36 14.38 -18.36
C SER A 572 -2.49 13.37 -17.20
N PHE A 573 -3.25 12.29 -17.42
CA PHE A 573 -3.34 11.17 -16.47
C PHE A 573 -1.95 10.65 -16.08
N TRP A 574 -1.04 10.52 -17.04
CA TRP A 574 0.32 10.04 -16.79
C TRP A 574 1.15 10.97 -15.89
N ALA A 575 1.00 12.28 -16.05
CA ALA A 575 1.66 13.25 -15.17
C ALA A 575 1.10 13.17 -13.74
N LYS A 576 -0.24 13.17 -13.58
CA LYS A 576 -0.89 13.02 -12.27
C LYS A 576 -0.52 11.69 -11.60
N LEU A 577 -0.53 10.60 -12.35
CA LEU A 577 -0.15 9.27 -11.87
C LEU A 577 1.31 9.23 -11.43
N TYR A 578 2.24 9.70 -12.26
CA TYR A 578 3.67 9.70 -11.94
C TYR A 578 3.97 10.49 -10.67
N GLU A 579 3.44 11.71 -10.55
CA GLU A 579 3.65 12.54 -9.36
C GLU A 579 3.10 11.88 -8.09
N LEU A 580 1.86 11.36 -8.17
CA LEU A 580 1.23 10.65 -7.05
C LEU A 580 2.03 9.41 -6.65
N GLN A 581 2.42 8.56 -7.61
CA GLN A 581 3.17 7.31 -7.37
C GLN A 581 4.53 7.56 -6.74
N VAL A 582 5.30 8.51 -7.27
CA VAL A 582 6.60 8.92 -6.70
C VAL A 582 6.43 9.39 -5.25
N LYS A 583 5.39 10.17 -4.97
CA LYS A 583 5.11 10.64 -3.61
C LYS A 583 4.63 9.51 -2.70
N MET A 584 3.80 8.58 -3.16
CA MET A 584 3.37 7.41 -2.38
C MET A 584 4.53 6.48 -2.01
N LEU A 585 5.53 6.32 -2.88
CA LEU A 585 6.68 5.43 -2.66
C LEU A 585 7.81 6.06 -1.84
N ILE A 586 7.92 7.40 -1.83
CA ILE A 586 8.96 8.15 -1.08
C ILE A 586 8.40 8.73 0.24
N SER A 587 7.08 8.82 0.40
CA SER A 587 6.45 9.35 1.62
C SER A 587 6.65 8.44 2.83
N ASN A 588 7.60 8.85 3.65
CA ASN A 588 7.90 8.29 4.97
C ASN A 588 7.15 9.04 6.09
N GLN A 589 5.90 9.46 5.86
CA GLN A 589 5.07 10.20 6.83
C GLN A 589 5.05 9.56 8.23
N ASP A 590 4.99 8.23 8.30
CA ASP A 590 4.90 7.47 9.55
C ASP A 590 6.28 7.20 10.19
N ALA A 591 7.39 7.64 9.61
CA ALA A 591 8.71 7.11 9.96
C ALA A 591 9.29 7.60 11.30
N LYS A 592 8.71 8.64 11.91
CA LYS A 592 9.27 9.31 13.11
C LYS A 592 8.27 9.63 14.23
N LEU A 593 7.03 9.14 14.16
CA LEU A 593 6.01 9.37 15.19
C LEU A 593 6.00 8.22 16.22
N GLU A 594 6.81 8.31 17.27
CA GLU A 594 6.84 7.31 18.34
C GLU A 594 5.46 7.12 19.01
N HIS A 595 4.75 6.07 18.61
CA HIS A 595 3.42 5.77 19.11
C HIS A 595 3.48 4.68 20.20
N LYS A 596 2.75 4.87 21.32
CA LYS A 596 2.75 3.96 22.49
C LYS A 596 2.56 2.48 22.10
N TYR A 597 1.59 2.21 21.21
CA TYR A 597 1.24 0.87 20.73
C TYR A 597 2.03 0.39 19.49
N SER A 598 3.14 1.06 19.13
CA SER A 598 4.06 0.53 18.12
C SER A 598 4.74 -0.75 18.61
N SER A 599 5.18 -1.61 17.69
CA SER A 599 5.80 -2.91 18.00
C SER A 599 6.76 -3.36 16.90
N GLY A 600 7.91 -3.89 17.29
CA GLY A 600 8.91 -4.38 16.36
C GLY A 600 8.60 -5.78 15.83
N PRO A 601 9.13 -6.18 14.65
CA PRO A 601 8.87 -7.50 14.05
C PRO A 601 9.13 -8.69 14.99
N TRP A 602 10.14 -8.60 15.86
CA TRP A 602 10.50 -9.60 16.88
C TRP A 602 9.39 -9.90 17.92
N ASP A 603 8.40 -9.03 18.06
CA ASP A 603 7.32 -9.16 19.06
C ASP A 603 6.08 -9.84 18.49
N TRP A 604 5.89 -9.82 17.17
CA TRP A 604 4.66 -10.25 16.53
C TRP A 604 4.41 -11.77 16.58
N PRO A 605 5.39 -12.68 16.33
CA PRO A 605 5.11 -14.12 16.31
C PRO A 605 4.52 -14.67 17.62
N PHE A 606 4.82 -13.99 18.74
CA PHE A 606 4.37 -14.33 20.09
C PHE A 606 3.28 -13.38 20.62
N SER A 607 2.76 -12.46 19.80
CA SER A 607 1.74 -11.45 20.17
C SER A 607 2.09 -10.65 21.43
N LYS A 608 3.37 -10.29 21.66
CA LYS A 608 3.82 -9.73 22.95
C LYS A 608 3.18 -8.38 23.29
N ARG A 609 2.92 -7.53 22.30
CA ARG A 609 2.22 -6.24 22.44
C ARG A 609 0.86 -6.32 21.78
N ASN A 610 -0.16 -5.79 22.47
CA ASN A 610 -1.49 -5.50 21.97
C ASN A 610 -1.54 -4.10 21.33
N ILE A 611 -2.66 -3.78 20.67
CA ILE A 611 -3.01 -2.41 20.30
C ILE A 611 -4.41 -2.10 20.83
N ALA A 612 -4.56 -1.06 21.65
CA ALA A 612 -5.86 -0.56 22.07
C ALA A 612 -6.59 0.05 20.86
N TYR A 613 -7.73 -0.53 20.50
CA TYR A 613 -8.52 -0.16 19.32
C TYR A 613 -9.66 0.79 19.67
N TRP A 614 -10.30 0.57 20.81
CA TRP A 614 -11.33 1.46 21.37
C TRP A 614 -11.45 1.23 22.88
N MET A 615 -11.87 2.26 23.60
CA MET A 615 -12.27 2.19 25.01
C MET A 615 -13.50 3.09 25.20
N SER A 616 -14.46 2.66 26.02
CA SER A 616 -15.61 3.50 26.40
C SER A 616 -15.14 4.68 27.26
N PRO A 617 -15.66 5.90 27.04
CA PRO A 617 -15.37 7.04 27.91
C PRO A 617 -15.99 6.92 29.31
N THR A 618 -16.94 5.99 29.52
CA THR A 618 -17.69 5.81 30.77
C THR A 618 -17.39 4.50 31.51
N ASP A 619 -16.83 3.50 30.83
CA ASP A 619 -16.78 2.11 31.32
C ASP A 619 -15.46 1.41 30.94
N ASN A 620 -15.15 0.32 31.65
CA ASN A 620 -14.02 -0.56 31.34
C ASN A 620 -14.18 -1.41 30.05
N SER A 621 -15.25 -1.20 29.28
CA SER A 621 -15.46 -1.76 27.94
C SER A 621 -14.37 -1.30 26.97
N GLN A 622 -13.61 -2.24 26.42
CA GLN A 622 -12.48 -1.95 25.54
C GLN A 622 -12.29 -3.04 24.47
N ILE A 623 -11.73 -2.66 23.32
CA ILE A 623 -11.44 -3.54 22.19
C ILE A 623 -9.94 -3.47 21.90
N HIS A 624 -9.32 -4.62 21.67
CA HIS A 624 -7.87 -4.74 21.45
C HIS A 624 -7.55 -5.67 20.29
N LEU A 625 -6.51 -5.31 19.52
CA LEU A 625 -5.91 -6.23 18.57
C LEU A 625 -4.98 -7.20 19.31
N LEU A 626 -5.42 -8.45 19.46
CA LEU A 626 -4.74 -9.53 20.16
C LEU A 626 -4.80 -10.81 19.34
N GLY A 627 -3.65 -11.48 19.13
CA GLY A 627 -3.61 -12.78 18.48
C GLY A 627 -4.12 -13.91 19.39
N ASN A 628 -4.65 -14.99 18.82
CA ASN A 628 -4.92 -16.19 19.62
C ASN A 628 -3.58 -16.86 19.99
N LEU A 629 -3.13 -16.67 21.23
CA LEU A 629 -1.76 -17.00 21.67
C LEU A 629 -1.35 -18.45 21.36
N SER A 630 -2.21 -19.44 21.64
CA SER A 630 -1.95 -20.85 21.30
C SER A 630 -1.77 -21.07 19.81
N VAL A 631 -2.62 -20.47 18.96
CA VAL A 631 -2.50 -20.56 17.49
C VAL A 631 -1.23 -19.87 17.02
N TRP A 632 -0.92 -18.68 17.55
CA TRP A 632 0.20 -17.85 17.09
C TRP A 632 1.56 -18.45 17.44
N VAL A 633 1.72 -18.96 18.65
CA VAL A 633 2.97 -19.59 19.11
C VAL A 633 3.17 -20.96 18.45
N THR A 634 2.14 -21.81 18.40
CA THR A 634 2.29 -23.14 17.76
C THR A 634 2.55 -23.04 16.26
N SER A 635 1.92 -22.10 15.54
CA SER A 635 2.22 -21.86 14.13
C SER A 635 3.61 -21.26 13.90
N ALA A 636 4.09 -20.36 14.76
CA ALA A 636 5.45 -19.83 14.68
C ALA A 636 6.51 -20.93 14.92
N VAL A 637 6.31 -21.79 15.92
CA VAL A 637 7.17 -22.96 16.18
C VAL A 637 7.10 -23.95 15.02
N ALA A 638 5.92 -24.22 14.47
CA ALA A 638 5.76 -25.14 13.35
C ALA A 638 6.47 -24.69 12.08
N VAL A 639 6.54 -23.39 11.77
CA VAL A 639 7.38 -22.89 10.67
C VAL A 639 8.86 -23.25 10.86
N VAL A 640 9.40 -23.09 12.09
CA VAL A 640 10.79 -23.47 12.40
C VAL A 640 10.99 -24.99 12.29
N CYS A 641 10.05 -25.78 12.82
CA CYS A 641 10.07 -27.24 12.67
C CYS A 641 9.96 -27.71 11.22
N TYR A 642 9.19 -27.00 10.38
CA TYR A 642 9.06 -27.28 8.95
C TYR A 642 10.40 -27.07 8.23
N ILE A 643 11.05 -25.93 8.47
CA ILE A 643 12.36 -25.61 7.89
C ILE A 643 13.40 -26.66 8.34
N ALA A 644 13.44 -27.00 9.63
CA ALA A 644 14.33 -28.02 10.16
C ALA A 644 14.09 -29.41 9.53
N LEU A 645 12.83 -29.79 9.29
CA LEU A 645 12.45 -31.05 8.65
C LEU A 645 12.84 -31.10 7.16
N ILE A 646 12.66 -30.00 6.42
CA ILE A 646 13.13 -29.88 5.03
C ILE A 646 14.65 -29.98 4.96
N VAL A 647 15.38 -29.28 5.85
CA VAL A 647 16.86 -29.35 5.92
C VAL A 647 17.33 -30.76 6.27
N PHE A 648 16.65 -31.45 7.20
CA PHE A 648 16.94 -32.85 7.54
C PHE A 648 16.77 -33.80 6.34
N TYR A 649 15.67 -33.67 5.58
CA TYR A 649 15.48 -34.46 4.36
C TYR A 649 16.47 -34.13 3.26
N LEU A 650 16.83 -32.85 3.06
CA LEU A 650 17.89 -32.44 2.12
C LEU A 650 19.23 -33.09 2.48
N LEU A 651 19.65 -33.02 3.74
CA LEU A 651 20.91 -33.60 4.21
C LEU A 651 20.95 -35.13 4.10
N ARG A 652 19.81 -35.81 4.23
CA ARG A 652 19.71 -37.27 4.04
C ARG A 652 19.69 -37.65 2.56
N ARG A 653 18.96 -36.93 1.72
CA ARG A 653 18.95 -37.10 0.26
C ARG A 653 20.32 -36.82 -0.37
N GLN A 654 21.07 -35.83 0.15
CA GLN A 654 22.47 -35.58 -0.23
C GLN A 654 23.43 -36.73 0.15
N ARG A 655 23.04 -37.58 1.10
CA ARG A 655 23.72 -38.84 1.46
C ARG A 655 23.09 -40.08 0.80
N ALA A 656 22.29 -39.88 -0.25
CA ALA A 656 21.53 -40.91 -0.97
C ALA A 656 20.55 -41.73 -0.09
N VAL A 657 20.08 -41.18 1.05
CA VAL A 657 19.07 -41.78 1.92
C VAL A 657 17.71 -41.14 1.63
N PHE A 658 16.78 -41.93 1.10
CA PHE A 658 15.44 -41.50 0.67
C PHE A 658 14.37 -42.00 1.65
N ASP A 659 14.06 -41.20 2.67
CA ASP A 659 13.12 -41.60 3.76
C ASP A 659 11.66 -41.71 3.31
N ILE A 660 11.29 -40.90 2.32
CA ILE A 660 9.95 -40.77 1.75
C ILE A 660 10.01 -40.87 0.22
N PRO A 661 8.96 -41.41 -0.43
CA PRO A 661 8.80 -41.42 -1.89
C PRO A 661 8.96 -40.04 -2.55
N GLU A 662 9.28 -40.03 -3.84
CA GLU A 662 9.56 -38.78 -4.57
C GLU A 662 8.32 -37.91 -4.78
N ASP A 663 7.14 -38.51 -4.98
CA ASP A 663 5.86 -37.82 -5.01
C ASP A 663 5.57 -37.07 -3.69
N GLN A 664 5.78 -37.74 -2.55
CA GLN A 664 5.63 -37.13 -1.23
C GLN A 664 6.65 -36.02 -0.99
N TRP A 665 7.90 -36.20 -1.44
CA TRP A 665 8.92 -35.16 -1.36
C TRP A 665 8.58 -33.93 -2.21
N GLN A 666 8.18 -34.10 -3.48
CA GLN A 666 7.80 -32.98 -4.35
C GLN A 666 6.56 -32.23 -3.83
N HIS A 667 5.60 -32.95 -3.26
CA HIS A 667 4.43 -32.37 -2.59
C HIS A 667 4.83 -31.55 -1.36
N VAL A 668 5.55 -32.14 -0.41
CA VAL A 668 6.01 -31.48 0.83
C VAL A 668 6.91 -30.28 0.52
N TRP A 669 7.83 -30.42 -0.42
CA TRP A 669 8.66 -29.29 -0.87
C TRP A 669 7.80 -28.14 -1.41
N PHE A 670 6.79 -28.41 -2.23
CA PHE A 670 5.87 -27.39 -2.74
C PHE A 670 5.02 -26.73 -1.64
N LEU A 671 4.53 -27.48 -0.65
CA LEU A 671 3.83 -26.89 0.51
C LEU A 671 4.77 -25.97 1.31
N GLY A 672 6.05 -26.32 1.43
CA GLY A 672 7.08 -25.45 2.00
C GLY A 672 7.26 -24.16 1.20
N GLU A 673 7.42 -24.25 -0.13
CA GLU A 673 7.55 -23.09 -1.01
C GLU A 673 6.35 -22.14 -0.92
N LEU A 674 5.13 -22.68 -0.88
CA LEU A 674 3.91 -21.88 -0.84
C LEU A 674 3.65 -21.29 0.56
N PHE A 675 3.70 -22.10 1.61
CA PHE A 675 3.28 -21.67 2.96
C PHE A 675 4.43 -21.07 3.78
N VAL A 676 5.60 -21.71 3.81
CA VAL A 676 6.77 -21.14 4.51
C VAL A 676 7.37 -20.00 3.69
N GLY A 677 7.49 -20.14 2.37
CA GLY A 677 7.90 -19.04 1.49
C GLY A 677 6.95 -17.85 1.57
N GLY A 678 5.62 -18.10 1.52
CA GLY A 678 4.60 -17.08 1.72
C GLY A 678 4.68 -16.38 3.08
N TYR A 679 4.89 -17.13 4.17
CA TYR A 679 5.09 -16.55 5.50
C TYR A 679 6.33 -15.64 5.56
N LEU A 680 7.48 -16.12 5.08
CA LEU A 680 8.74 -15.39 5.14
C LEU A 680 8.72 -14.12 4.28
N LEU A 681 8.12 -14.17 3.09
CA LEU A 681 7.95 -12.98 2.23
C LEU A 681 7.07 -11.89 2.86
N HIS A 682 6.07 -12.25 3.67
CA HIS A 682 5.24 -11.29 4.41
C HIS A 682 5.77 -10.96 5.82
N TYR A 683 7.00 -11.36 6.17
CA TYR A 683 7.58 -11.13 7.50
C TYR A 683 9.00 -10.54 7.46
N ILE A 684 9.92 -11.11 6.67
CA ILE A 684 11.32 -10.66 6.57
C ILE A 684 11.47 -9.18 6.14
N PRO A 685 10.70 -8.64 5.16
CA PRO A 685 10.88 -7.26 4.72
C PRO A 685 10.67 -6.21 5.81
N PHE A 686 9.88 -6.50 6.85
CA PHE A 686 9.65 -5.55 7.95
C PHE A 686 10.87 -5.34 8.86
N PHE A 687 11.86 -6.23 8.83
CA PHE A 687 13.14 -6.03 9.52
C PHE A 687 14.06 -5.02 8.82
N LEU A 688 13.75 -4.67 7.57
CA LEU A 688 14.51 -3.72 6.74
C LEU A 688 13.79 -2.37 6.59
N CYS A 689 12.74 -2.13 7.40
CA CYS A 689 11.83 -1.01 7.22
C CYS A 689 11.95 0.00 8.37
N GLU A 690 12.65 1.11 8.11
CA GLU A 690 12.86 2.21 9.06
C GLU A 690 11.62 3.11 9.21
N ARG A 691 10.53 2.55 9.74
CA ARG A 691 9.31 3.31 10.07
C ARG A 691 8.61 2.81 11.32
N THR A 692 7.58 3.53 11.77
CA THR A 692 6.71 3.02 12.85
C THR A 692 5.89 1.83 12.35
N LEU A 693 5.89 0.75 13.12
CA LEU A 693 5.23 -0.50 12.76
C LEU A 693 4.28 -0.95 13.86
N PHE A 694 3.26 -1.69 13.44
CA PHE A 694 2.11 -2.11 14.25
C PHE A 694 1.79 -3.58 13.99
N LEU A 695 1.30 -4.30 15.00
CA LEU A 695 0.92 -5.72 14.93
C LEU A 695 0.05 -6.08 13.71
N HIS A 696 -0.78 -5.15 13.20
CA HIS A 696 -1.59 -5.38 12.01
C HIS A 696 -0.76 -5.67 10.74
N HIS A 697 0.47 -5.17 10.63
CA HIS A 697 1.39 -5.43 9.52
C HIS A 697 1.77 -6.91 9.38
N TYR A 698 1.73 -7.66 10.48
CA TYR A 698 2.03 -9.09 10.51
C TYR A 698 0.89 -9.97 10.00
N LEU A 699 -0.35 -9.47 10.01
CA LEU A 699 -1.55 -10.28 9.77
C LEU A 699 -1.62 -10.94 8.38
N PRO A 700 -1.13 -10.34 7.28
CA PRO A 700 -1.00 -11.04 6.00
C PRO A 700 -0.15 -12.32 6.06
N SER A 701 0.80 -12.41 6.99
CA SER A 701 1.61 -13.62 7.20
C SER A 701 0.92 -14.70 8.06
N VAL A 702 -0.07 -14.32 8.89
CA VAL A 702 -0.70 -15.22 9.87
C VAL A 702 -1.39 -16.43 9.22
N PRO A 703 -2.19 -16.28 8.14
CA PRO A 703 -2.73 -17.42 7.39
C PRO A 703 -1.64 -18.36 6.87
N PHE A 704 -0.53 -17.84 6.35
CA PHE A 704 0.56 -18.65 5.80
C PHE A 704 1.26 -19.51 6.87
N LYS A 705 1.49 -19.01 8.10
CA LYS A 705 2.03 -19.86 9.17
C LYS A 705 1.02 -20.88 9.71
N ILE A 706 -0.29 -20.59 9.67
CA ILE A 706 -1.32 -21.57 10.04
C ILE A 706 -1.40 -22.69 8.98
N LEU A 707 -1.30 -22.35 7.69
CA LEU A 707 -1.17 -23.31 6.60
C LEU A 707 0.12 -24.16 6.72
N ALA A 708 1.25 -23.56 7.10
CA ALA A 708 2.49 -24.29 7.36
C ALA A 708 2.37 -25.25 8.56
N LEU A 709 1.66 -24.87 9.62
CA LEU A 709 1.35 -25.73 10.76
C LEU A 709 0.50 -26.96 10.36
N THR A 710 -0.56 -26.76 9.58
CA THR A 710 -1.40 -27.89 9.16
C THR A 710 -0.75 -28.74 8.08
N ALA A 711 0.11 -28.17 7.22
CA ALA A 711 0.96 -28.93 6.30
C ALA A 711 2.01 -29.78 7.04
N LEU A 712 2.61 -29.27 8.12
CA LEU A 712 3.48 -30.07 8.99
C LEU A 712 2.70 -31.22 9.64
N GLY A 713 1.49 -30.93 10.14
CA GLY A 713 0.60 -31.94 10.72
C GLY A 713 0.22 -33.04 9.73
N ASP A 714 -0.19 -32.68 8.51
CA ASP A 714 -0.59 -33.62 7.46
C ASP A 714 0.59 -34.53 7.04
N HIS A 715 1.78 -33.97 6.84
CA HIS A 715 2.97 -34.74 6.48
C HIS A 715 3.49 -35.64 7.62
N LEU A 716 3.49 -35.15 8.86
CA LEU A 716 3.80 -36.00 10.00
C LEU A 716 2.76 -37.12 10.14
N TYR A 717 1.48 -36.87 9.84
CA TYR A 717 0.41 -37.86 9.87
C TYR A 717 0.52 -38.91 8.74
N THR A 718 0.99 -38.57 7.55
CA THR A 718 1.24 -39.55 6.47
C THR A 718 2.47 -40.42 6.71
N VAL A 719 3.48 -39.91 7.43
CA VAL A 719 4.67 -40.68 7.85
C VAL A 719 4.41 -41.51 9.13
N ALA A 720 3.50 -41.06 9.99
CA ALA A 720 3.14 -41.71 11.26
C ALA A 720 2.63 -43.17 11.23
N PRO A 721 2.11 -43.78 10.14
CA PRO A 721 1.73 -45.19 10.16
C PRO A 721 2.90 -46.15 10.42
N ARG A 722 4.15 -45.67 10.30
CA ARG A 722 5.37 -46.39 10.72
C ARG A 722 5.59 -46.37 12.25
N ASN A 723 4.86 -45.56 13.01
CA ASN A 723 4.97 -45.42 14.47
C ASN A 723 3.62 -45.02 15.11
N SER A 724 2.91 -46.00 15.69
CA SER A 724 1.59 -45.83 16.32
C SER A 724 1.53 -44.77 17.43
N VAL A 725 2.66 -44.49 18.11
CA VAL A 725 2.73 -43.46 19.16
C VAL A 725 2.66 -42.06 18.55
N LEU A 726 3.39 -41.82 17.45
CA LEU A 726 3.36 -40.55 16.72
C LEU A 726 1.96 -40.26 16.15
N TYR A 727 1.28 -41.29 15.62
CA TYR A 727 -0.09 -41.19 15.16
C TYR A 727 -1.05 -40.69 16.26
N LEU A 728 -0.96 -41.27 17.46
CA LEU A 728 -1.79 -40.88 18.60
C LEU A 728 -1.47 -39.45 19.09
N ILE A 729 -0.18 -39.08 19.14
CA ILE A 729 0.28 -37.74 19.52
C ILE A 729 -0.28 -36.67 18.58
N ILE A 730 -0.24 -36.89 17.25
CA ILE A 730 -0.76 -35.92 16.27
C ILE A 730 -2.28 -35.76 16.42
N LYS A 731 -3.02 -36.88 16.55
CA LYS A 731 -4.48 -36.84 16.70
C LYS A 731 -4.90 -36.14 18.00
N PHE A 732 -4.30 -36.51 19.13
CA PHE A 732 -4.62 -35.90 20.43
C PHE A 732 -4.14 -34.44 20.50
N GLY A 733 -2.93 -34.14 20.02
CA GLY A 733 -2.38 -32.78 19.95
C GLY A 733 -3.22 -31.83 19.09
N SER A 734 -3.81 -32.33 17.99
CA SER A 734 -4.75 -31.55 17.17
C SER A 734 -6.03 -31.18 17.92
N VAL A 735 -6.59 -32.12 18.71
CA VAL A 735 -7.76 -31.86 19.56
C VAL A 735 -7.41 -30.86 20.66
N VAL A 736 -6.30 -31.07 21.37
CA VAL A 736 -5.80 -30.15 22.42
C VAL A 736 -5.57 -28.75 21.87
N LEU A 737 -4.99 -28.62 20.66
CA LEU A 737 -4.78 -27.34 19.99
C LEU A 737 -6.11 -26.62 19.70
N VAL A 738 -7.12 -27.33 19.18
CA VAL A 738 -8.44 -26.74 18.92
C VAL A 738 -9.14 -26.36 20.23
N SER A 739 -9.08 -27.19 21.27
CA SER A 739 -9.64 -26.86 22.59
C SER A 739 -8.95 -25.65 23.23
N ALA A 740 -7.62 -25.54 23.14
CA ALA A 740 -6.86 -24.39 23.64
C ALA A 740 -7.13 -23.11 22.82
N ALA A 741 -7.24 -23.23 21.49
CA ALA A 741 -7.62 -22.12 20.62
C ALA A 741 -9.05 -21.63 20.92
N LEU A 742 -10.00 -22.55 21.15
CA LEU A 742 -11.37 -22.20 21.52
C LEU A 742 -11.45 -21.56 22.91
N HIS A 743 -10.69 -22.06 23.89
CA HIS A 743 -10.59 -21.42 25.21
C HIS A 743 -10.05 -19.99 25.09
N ASN A 744 -8.96 -19.79 24.34
CA ASN A 744 -8.42 -18.44 24.11
C ASN A 744 -9.39 -17.50 23.39
N PHE A 745 -10.13 -18.01 22.41
CA PHE A 745 -11.15 -17.26 21.69
C PHE A 745 -12.27 -16.80 22.63
N LEU A 746 -12.78 -17.70 23.47
CA LEU A 746 -13.85 -17.39 24.42
C LEU A 746 -13.39 -16.46 25.55
N SER A 747 -12.24 -16.71 26.16
CA SER A 747 -11.68 -15.87 27.24
C SER A 747 -11.35 -14.45 26.78
N LEU A 748 -10.78 -14.29 25.57
CA LEU A 748 -10.48 -12.97 25.00
C LEU A 748 -11.64 -12.36 24.19
N SER A 749 -12.80 -13.02 24.12
CA SER A 749 -13.98 -12.54 23.38
C SER A 749 -14.47 -11.18 23.89
N VAL A 750 -14.24 -10.88 25.18
CA VAL A 750 -14.50 -9.58 25.82
C VAL A 750 -13.82 -8.44 25.05
N PHE A 751 -12.52 -8.58 24.76
CA PHE A 751 -11.72 -7.58 24.03
C PHE A 751 -11.88 -7.66 22.51
N THR A 752 -12.53 -8.72 22.01
CA THR A 752 -12.83 -8.92 20.57
C THR A 752 -14.15 -8.25 20.18
N PHE A 753 -15.15 -8.26 21.07
CA PHE A 753 -16.52 -7.83 20.80
C PHE A 753 -17.05 -6.69 21.70
N ALA A 754 -16.37 -6.35 22.80
CA ALA A 754 -16.92 -5.52 23.89
C ALA A 754 -18.32 -5.99 24.32
N SER A 755 -18.47 -7.30 24.55
CA SER A 755 -19.77 -7.96 24.74
C SER A 755 -20.44 -7.66 26.09
N HIS A 756 -19.64 -7.33 27.10
CA HIS A 756 -20.04 -6.89 28.44
C HIS A 756 -18.93 -6.01 29.03
N VAL A 757 -19.23 -5.26 30.10
CA VAL A 757 -18.23 -4.48 30.85
C VAL A 757 -17.43 -5.43 31.75
N PRO A 758 -16.09 -5.56 31.58
CA PRO A 758 -15.27 -6.36 32.49
C PRO A 758 -14.94 -5.58 33.77
N THR A 759 -14.80 -6.29 34.89
CA THR A 759 -14.26 -5.72 36.14
C THR A 759 -12.74 -5.57 36.06
N GLN A 760 -12.15 -4.70 36.88
CA GLN A 760 -10.69 -4.50 36.92
C GLN A 760 -9.93 -5.81 37.17
N GLN A 761 -10.45 -6.66 38.08
CA GLN A 761 -9.87 -7.97 38.37
C GLN A 761 -9.94 -8.91 37.15
N GLN A 762 -11.06 -8.96 36.43
CA GLN A 762 -11.17 -9.77 35.21
C GLN A 762 -10.17 -9.34 34.12
N ILE A 763 -9.89 -8.04 34.00
CA ILE A 763 -8.86 -7.55 33.06
C ILE A 763 -7.46 -8.01 33.50
N GLN A 764 -7.17 -8.01 34.80
CA GLN A 764 -5.90 -8.51 35.35
C GLN A 764 -5.75 -10.03 35.17
N ASP A 765 -6.82 -10.80 35.39
CA ASP A 765 -6.85 -12.27 35.16
C ASP A 765 -6.64 -12.64 33.68
N LEU A 766 -7.04 -11.76 32.75
CA LEU A 766 -6.82 -11.89 31.30
C LEU A 766 -5.47 -11.32 30.82
N MET A 767 -4.66 -10.71 31.70
CA MET A 767 -3.34 -10.15 31.38
C MET A 767 -2.24 -11.23 31.37
N TRP A 768 -2.39 -12.23 30.50
CA TRP A 768 -1.54 -13.41 30.44
C TRP A 768 -0.07 -13.12 30.12
N LEU A 769 0.20 -12.02 29.40
CA LEU A 769 1.54 -11.49 29.19
C LEU A 769 1.66 -10.14 29.89
N ARG A 770 2.71 -9.95 30.71
CA ARG A 770 3.03 -8.67 31.39
C ARG A 770 3.34 -7.51 30.43
N THR A 771 3.43 -7.79 29.14
CA THR A 771 3.67 -6.83 28.05
C THR A 771 2.38 -6.43 27.31
N TRP A 772 1.22 -6.95 27.74
CA TRP A 772 -0.10 -6.46 27.34
C TRP A 772 -0.50 -5.26 28.21
N ASP A 773 -0.74 -4.13 27.55
CA ASP A 773 -1.11 -2.85 28.12
C ASP A 773 -2.63 -2.68 27.97
N PHE A 774 -3.37 -3.28 28.90
CA PHE A 774 -4.81 -3.03 29.04
C PHE A 774 -5.05 -1.72 29.81
N LEU A 775 -6.11 -1.01 29.45
CA LEU A 775 -6.48 0.23 30.12
C LEU A 775 -7.55 -0.06 31.18
N HIS A 776 -7.60 0.79 32.20
CA HIS A 776 -8.62 0.78 33.24
C HIS A 776 -9.06 2.21 33.51
N HIS A 777 -10.35 2.40 33.85
CA HIS A 777 -10.83 3.55 34.62
C HIS A 777 -10.66 3.29 36.12
#